data_AF-A0A7X9HH48-F1
#
_entry.id   AF-A0A7X9HH48-F1
#
_cell.length_a   1.000
_cell.length_b   1.000
_cell.length_c   1.000
_cell.angle_alpha   90.00
_cell.angle_beta   90.00
_cell.angle_gamma   90.00
#
_symmetry.space_group_name_H-M   'P 1'
#
loop_
_entity.id
_entity.type
_entity.pdbx_description
1 polymer ?
#
loop_
_entity_poly.entity_id
_entity_poly.type
_entity_poly.pdbx_seq_one_letter_code
_entity_poly.pdbx_strand_id
1 'polypeptide(L)'
;MKNSYFIFFCCIALLFSCQSKNDIVIPADGKWKFKTGDSAIFANPNYNDASWDSISPNMVWEMQGYSMYNGIGWYRLHFYLPEKMKKNAWMKDSIQIIIGQVDDWDETFLNGEIIGQNGVTIRADRSNLPAKLTGGADAYRLLRKYVLSVSDPRLRWNQENVLAVRAIDFGGGGGIYGKTHFISMVDLKDFLHFDTEKYPVEYKGLNQFQVKAALINSHNSFKFKGTLSCRIISTDHQQTVFDTSLNLSVPPGSEQVKEFTLRTDQTMRHVYFFSFRDKKSGKVFSTSGELPYILTPQSPPEPRINGASVIGVRPGNDFLFYIPVTGVRPVTYKAQGLPDGLSLDPSKGIISGRTAKRGEYHVVLEASNSKGMATKEIRIIVGDKIALTPPMGWNSWNCWGLSVDDEKVRAAADQFVNTGLIDHGWTYINMDDGWEAPQRARNGEIVPNEKFPDMKELTSYVHSKGLKVGIYSSPGSLTCGGFLGSYQHEMQDAKSYARWGIDYLKYDWCSYGRIAKDNSLEELKKPYLLMRKCLDKAGRDIVFSLCQYGMGEVWKWGHEVGGDCWRTTGDIEDTWESMSNIGFSQDVCAPYTRPGYWNDPDMLVVGWVGWGPSLHPTRLTPSEQYTHITLWCLLSSPLLIGCDLTKLDAFTLNLLTNDEVLAVNQDPAAKPAQRILKAETGQIWIKPLEDGSIAAGLFNTSEKDQNMTLAFKDLHLSGKHKIRNLWRQKDEGSFADAFECKVPPHGAEMIRIFP
;
A
#
# COMPACT_ATOMS: atom_id res chain seq x y z
N MET A 1 24.93 -51.69 23.17
CA MET A 1 23.67 -51.02 23.54
C MET A 1 23.05 -50.47 22.27
N LYS A 2 21.85 -50.94 21.93
CA LYS A 2 21.09 -50.59 20.72
C LYS A 2 20.55 -49.17 20.88
N ASN A 3 20.91 -48.24 20.00
CA ASN A 3 20.21 -46.98 19.84
C ASN A 3 19.64 -46.92 18.42
N SER A 4 18.32 -46.97 18.36
CA SER A 4 17.50 -46.96 17.16
C SER A 4 17.55 -45.59 16.49
N TYR A 5 17.89 -45.56 15.21
CA TYR A 5 17.67 -44.41 14.34
C TYR A 5 16.18 -44.27 14.06
N PHE A 6 15.52 -43.27 14.65
CA PHE A 6 14.20 -42.83 14.23
C PHE A 6 14.36 -41.91 13.00
N ILE A 7 14.22 -42.49 11.82
CA ILE A 7 14.07 -41.75 10.56
C ILE A 7 12.66 -41.19 10.54
N PHE A 8 12.50 -39.90 10.81
CA PHE A 8 11.23 -39.21 10.64
C PHE A 8 11.00 -39.00 9.14
N PHE A 9 10.13 -39.80 8.54
CA PHE A 9 9.65 -39.58 7.18
C PHE A 9 8.82 -38.29 7.18
N CYS A 10 9.37 -37.24 6.58
CA CYS A 10 8.65 -36.02 6.25
C CYS A 10 7.58 -36.34 5.20
N CYS A 11 6.39 -36.77 5.63
CA CYS A 11 5.21 -36.82 4.76
C CYS A 11 4.72 -35.38 4.55
N ILE A 12 5.45 -34.65 3.71
CA ILE A 12 4.96 -33.43 3.06
C ILE A 12 3.82 -33.89 2.17
N ALA A 13 2.58 -33.78 2.67
CA ALA A 13 1.42 -33.76 1.80
C ALA A 13 1.51 -32.45 1.00
N LEU A 14 2.15 -32.55 -0.16
CA LEU A 14 2.08 -31.60 -1.25
C LEU A 14 0.58 -31.34 -1.54
N LEU A 15 0.01 -30.31 -0.91
CA LEU A 15 -1.14 -29.60 -1.44
C LEU A 15 -0.64 -28.63 -2.51
N PHE A 16 0.15 -29.14 -3.46
CA PHE A 16 0.14 -28.54 -4.78
C PHE A 16 -1.22 -28.88 -5.37
N SER A 17 -1.80 -27.90 -6.04
CA SER A 17 -2.93 -28.10 -6.94
C SER A 17 -2.76 -29.46 -7.63
N CYS A 18 -3.66 -30.38 -7.35
CA CYS A 18 -3.79 -31.56 -8.17
C CYS A 18 -4.39 -31.04 -9.49
N GLN A 19 -3.57 -30.39 -10.32
CA GLN A 19 -3.80 -30.41 -11.75
C GLN A 19 -3.98 -31.89 -12.05
N SER A 20 -5.17 -32.26 -12.51
CA SER A 20 -5.39 -33.61 -12.98
C SER A 20 -4.24 -33.91 -13.95
N LYS A 21 -3.65 -35.10 -13.88
CA LYS A 21 -2.50 -35.53 -14.72
C LYS A 21 -2.75 -35.41 -16.25
N ASN A 22 -3.88 -34.85 -16.69
CA ASN A 22 -4.38 -34.80 -18.04
C ASN A 22 -4.68 -33.38 -18.59
N ASP A 23 -4.73 -32.32 -17.76
CA ASP A 23 -5.01 -30.96 -18.27
C ASP A 23 -3.77 -30.40 -18.98
N ILE A 24 -3.85 -30.22 -20.30
CA ILE A 24 -2.75 -29.67 -21.10
C ILE A 24 -2.94 -28.16 -21.20
N VAL A 25 -1.99 -27.43 -20.62
CA VAL A 25 -1.87 -25.97 -20.72
C VAL A 25 -0.62 -25.67 -21.54
N ILE A 26 -0.73 -24.75 -22.49
CA ILE A 26 0.40 -24.23 -23.26
C ILE A 26 0.80 -22.91 -22.59
N PRO A 27 1.96 -22.83 -21.91
CA PRO A 27 2.46 -21.57 -21.37
C PRO A 27 2.70 -20.58 -22.50
N ALA A 28 2.34 -19.32 -22.28
CA ALA A 28 2.56 -18.22 -23.21
C ALA A 28 3.29 -17.05 -22.54
N ASP A 29 3.96 -17.30 -21.43
CA ASP A 29 4.73 -16.35 -20.60
C ASP A 29 6.21 -16.22 -21.01
N GLY A 30 6.66 -17.04 -21.97
CA GLY A 30 7.96 -16.94 -22.62
C GLY A 30 8.11 -15.69 -23.49
N LYS A 31 9.26 -15.55 -24.18
CA LYS A 31 9.48 -14.41 -25.08
C LYS A 31 8.65 -14.51 -26.36
N TRP A 32 8.00 -13.41 -26.73
CA TRP A 32 7.27 -13.25 -27.99
C TRP A 32 8.12 -12.46 -28.97
N LYS A 33 7.78 -12.55 -30.26
CA LYS A 33 8.35 -11.68 -31.28
C LYS A 33 7.72 -10.31 -31.20
N PHE A 34 8.52 -9.25 -31.32
CA PHE A 34 8.06 -7.87 -31.20
C PHE A 34 8.59 -6.95 -32.30
N LYS A 35 7.75 -6.02 -32.75
CA LYS A 35 8.11 -4.98 -33.70
C LYS A 35 7.28 -3.73 -33.50
N THR A 36 7.94 -2.57 -33.48
CA THR A 36 7.28 -1.26 -33.48
C THR A 36 6.80 -0.87 -34.88
N GLY A 37 5.82 0.02 -34.94
CA GLY A 37 5.17 0.47 -36.17
C GLY A 37 3.95 -0.37 -36.52
N ASP A 38 3.16 0.09 -37.49
CA ASP A 38 1.85 -0.49 -37.78
C ASP A 38 1.71 -0.98 -39.22
N SER A 39 1.45 -2.28 -39.39
CA SER A 39 1.16 -2.86 -40.70
C SER A 39 0.24 -4.07 -40.56
N ALA A 40 -0.87 -4.06 -41.28
CA ALA A 40 -1.81 -5.18 -41.30
C ALA A 40 -1.18 -6.50 -41.79
N ILE A 41 -0.06 -6.46 -42.53
CA ILE A 41 0.65 -7.68 -42.95
C ILE A 41 1.21 -8.46 -41.77
N PHE A 42 1.43 -7.82 -40.62
CA PHE A 42 1.98 -8.44 -39.42
C PHE A 42 1.02 -9.45 -38.78
N ALA A 43 -0.29 -9.35 -39.04
CA ALA A 43 -1.27 -10.35 -38.65
C ALA A 43 -1.17 -11.64 -39.49
N ASN A 44 -0.60 -11.59 -40.70
CA ASN A 44 -0.57 -12.72 -41.63
C ASN A 44 0.24 -13.89 -41.04
N PRO A 45 -0.31 -15.11 -40.94
CA PRO A 45 0.39 -16.25 -40.34
C PRO A 45 1.66 -16.65 -41.12
N ASN A 46 1.73 -16.33 -42.42
CA ASN A 46 2.87 -16.65 -43.27
C ASN A 46 3.93 -15.54 -43.32
N TYR A 47 3.71 -14.43 -42.62
CA TYR A 47 4.72 -13.37 -42.54
C TYR A 47 5.94 -13.85 -41.75
N ASN A 48 7.13 -13.61 -42.29
CA ASN A 48 8.40 -14.00 -41.68
C ASN A 48 8.82 -12.98 -40.61
N ASP A 49 8.65 -13.34 -39.35
CA ASP A 49 9.01 -12.56 -38.17
C ASP A 49 10.37 -12.98 -37.55
N ALA A 50 11.18 -13.78 -38.25
CA ALA A 50 12.48 -14.23 -37.73
C ALA A 50 13.41 -13.06 -37.37
N SER A 51 13.28 -11.94 -38.10
CA SER A 51 14.04 -10.70 -37.89
C SER A 51 13.49 -9.80 -36.78
N TRP A 52 12.36 -10.15 -36.16
CA TRP A 52 11.77 -9.36 -35.08
C TRP A 52 12.53 -9.55 -33.77
N ASP A 53 12.53 -8.49 -32.98
CA ASP A 53 13.06 -8.48 -31.62
C ASP A 53 12.29 -9.48 -30.74
N SER A 54 12.85 -9.81 -29.58
CA SER A 54 12.20 -10.68 -28.61
C SER A 54 11.85 -9.91 -27.35
N ILE A 55 10.59 -9.96 -26.94
CA ILE A 55 10.07 -9.23 -25.79
C ILE A 55 9.36 -10.19 -24.82
N SER A 56 9.36 -9.89 -23.52
CA SER A 56 8.51 -10.57 -22.56
C SER A 56 7.12 -9.91 -22.54
N PRO A 57 6.03 -10.70 -22.58
CA PRO A 57 4.68 -10.19 -22.37
C PRO A 57 4.39 -9.89 -20.89
N ASN A 58 5.31 -10.18 -19.97
CA ASN A 58 5.06 -9.99 -18.54
C ASN A 58 5.35 -8.57 -18.03
N MET A 59 5.78 -7.68 -18.93
CA MET A 59 6.35 -6.38 -18.58
C MET A 59 6.09 -5.39 -19.71
N VAL A 60 5.88 -4.13 -19.38
CA VAL A 60 5.73 -3.05 -20.37
C VAL A 60 7.00 -2.89 -21.23
N TRP A 61 6.88 -2.37 -22.45
CA TRP A 61 8.01 -2.33 -23.40
C TRP A 61 9.09 -1.30 -23.02
N GLU A 62 8.78 -0.29 -22.21
CA GLU A 62 9.73 0.74 -21.76
C GLU A 62 10.83 0.13 -20.89
N MET A 63 10.46 -0.84 -20.06
CA MET A 63 11.39 -1.61 -19.24
C MET A 63 12.21 -2.62 -20.04
N GLN A 64 11.93 -2.75 -21.35
CA GLN A 64 12.53 -3.73 -22.26
C GLN A 64 13.32 -3.10 -23.40
N GLY A 65 13.66 -1.81 -23.28
CA GLY A 65 14.51 -1.09 -24.23
C GLY A 65 13.77 -0.12 -25.16
N TYR A 66 12.45 0.02 -25.05
CA TYR A 66 11.63 0.96 -25.83
C TYR A 66 11.22 2.16 -24.97
N SER A 67 12.19 2.84 -24.35
CA SER A 67 11.95 3.95 -23.43
C SER A 67 11.25 5.13 -24.14
N MET A 68 10.20 5.68 -23.51
CA MET A 68 9.39 6.79 -24.02
C MET A 68 8.69 6.52 -25.36
N TYR A 69 8.51 5.26 -25.74
CA TYR A 69 7.84 4.90 -26.97
C TYR A 69 6.32 4.88 -26.78
N ASN A 70 5.64 5.95 -27.18
CA ASN A 70 4.18 5.97 -27.30
C ASN A 70 3.80 5.72 -28.76
N GLY A 71 3.07 4.64 -29.03
CA GLY A 71 2.72 4.27 -30.40
C GLY A 71 2.17 2.86 -30.52
N ILE A 72 2.36 2.25 -31.68
CA ILE A 72 1.83 0.91 -31.99
C ILE A 72 2.96 -0.11 -31.94
N GLY A 73 2.76 -1.19 -31.19
CA GLY A 73 3.66 -2.33 -31.10
C GLY A 73 2.93 -3.62 -31.47
N TRP A 74 3.56 -4.45 -32.28
CA TRP A 74 3.03 -5.76 -32.65
C TRP A 74 3.78 -6.88 -31.94
N TYR A 75 3.02 -7.79 -31.35
CA TYR A 75 3.52 -9.02 -30.76
C TYR A 75 3.11 -10.22 -31.61
N ARG A 76 3.97 -11.24 -31.71
CA ARG A 76 3.66 -12.52 -32.35
C ARG A 76 4.10 -13.71 -31.51
N LEU A 77 3.19 -14.67 -31.35
CA LEU A 77 3.41 -15.95 -30.68
C LEU A 77 3.06 -17.10 -31.63
N HIS A 78 4.04 -17.96 -31.85
CA HIS A 78 3.86 -19.23 -32.55
C HIS A 78 3.60 -20.34 -31.54
N PHE A 79 2.52 -21.11 -31.73
CA PHE A 79 2.16 -22.18 -30.80
C PHE A 79 1.48 -23.35 -31.51
N TYR A 80 1.53 -24.53 -30.89
CA TYR A 80 0.97 -25.76 -31.43
C TYR A 80 -0.18 -26.26 -30.56
N LEU A 81 -1.31 -26.58 -31.18
CA LEU A 81 -2.49 -27.11 -30.49
C LEU A 81 -2.61 -28.63 -30.67
N PRO A 82 -2.12 -29.46 -29.73
CA PRO A 82 -2.23 -30.91 -29.86
C PRO A 82 -3.67 -31.39 -29.61
N GLU A 83 -4.19 -32.28 -30.46
CA GLU A 83 -5.57 -32.79 -30.34
C GLU A 83 -5.89 -33.49 -29.01
N LYS A 84 -4.88 -34.02 -28.32
CA LYS A 84 -5.04 -34.59 -26.98
C LYS A 84 -5.61 -33.60 -25.96
N MET A 85 -5.46 -32.28 -26.18
CA MET A 85 -6.13 -31.25 -25.36
C MET A 85 -7.65 -31.46 -25.35
N LYS A 86 -8.27 -31.68 -26.52
CA LYS A 86 -9.72 -31.91 -26.64
C LYS A 86 -10.16 -33.18 -25.94
N LYS A 87 -9.39 -34.26 -26.06
CA LYS A 87 -9.74 -35.57 -25.49
C LYS A 87 -9.75 -35.54 -23.95
N ASN A 88 -8.80 -34.81 -23.38
CA ASN A 88 -8.58 -34.77 -21.93
C ASN A 88 -9.45 -33.73 -21.21
N ALA A 89 -9.91 -32.69 -21.93
CA ALA A 89 -10.74 -31.65 -21.34
C ALA A 89 -12.10 -32.18 -20.88
N TRP A 90 -12.62 -31.59 -19.81
CA TRP A 90 -13.95 -31.93 -19.32
C TRP A 90 -15.06 -31.36 -20.22
N MET A 91 -14.97 -30.07 -20.57
CA MET A 91 -15.99 -29.37 -21.36
C MET A 91 -15.93 -29.74 -22.85
N LYS A 92 -14.72 -29.97 -23.38
CA LYS A 92 -14.42 -30.41 -24.77
C LYS A 92 -14.92 -29.49 -25.89
N ASP A 93 -15.55 -28.37 -25.57
CA ASP A 93 -16.29 -27.53 -26.52
C ASP A 93 -15.56 -26.25 -26.90
N SER A 94 -14.65 -25.76 -26.05
CA SER A 94 -14.03 -24.46 -26.22
C SER A 94 -12.59 -24.41 -25.72
N ILE A 95 -11.81 -23.53 -26.35
CA ILE A 95 -10.45 -23.15 -25.96
C ILE A 95 -10.47 -21.72 -25.43
N GLN A 96 -9.64 -21.42 -24.45
CA GLN A 96 -9.35 -20.07 -23.99
C GLN A 96 -7.91 -19.69 -24.29
N ILE A 97 -7.71 -18.45 -24.75
CA ILE A 97 -6.42 -17.80 -24.96
C ILE A 97 -6.40 -16.61 -24.00
N ILE A 98 -5.48 -16.63 -23.03
CA ILE A 98 -5.27 -15.55 -22.07
C ILE A 98 -3.90 -14.94 -22.35
N ILE A 99 -3.87 -13.63 -22.64
CA ILE A 99 -2.65 -12.91 -23.03
C ILE A 99 -2.25 -11.82 -22.02
N GLY A 100 -2.77 -11.87 -20.80
CA GLY A 100 -2.48 -10.85 -19.79
C GLY A 100 -3.29 -9.57 -19.98
N GLN A 101 -2.82 -8.48 -19.41
CA GLN A 101 -3.33 -7.14 -19.64
C GLN A 101 -2.63 -6.53 -20.85
N VAL A 102 -3.30 -5.63 -21.55
CA VAL A 102 -2.68 -4.82 -22.61
C VAL A 102 -2.97 -3.37 -22.29
N ASP A 103 -1.91 -2.59 -22.18
CA ASP A 103 -2.01 -1.18 -21.89
C ASP A 103 -2.78 -0.46 -23.01
N ASP A 104 -3.63 0.47 -22.59
CA ASP A 104 -4.60 1.16 -23.43
C ASP A 104 -5.47 0.23 -24.29
N TRP A 105 -5.05 -0.06 -25.53
CA TRP A 105 -5.88 -0.70 -26.55
C TRP A 105 -5.18 -1.84 -27.30
N ASP A 106 -5.96 -2.84 -27.73
CA ASP A 106 -5.46 -3.94 -28.55
C ASP A 106 -6.44 -4.43 -29.63
N GLU A 107 -5.86 -4.96 -30.71
CA GLU A 107 -6.53 -5.90 -31.62
C GLU A 107 -5.74 -7.22 -31.65
N THR A 108 -6.44 -8.33 -31.42
CA THR A 108 -5.82 -9.66 -31.37
C THR A 108 -6.30 -10.52 -32.52
N PHE A 109 -5.36 -11.15 -33.23
CA PHE A 109 -5.55 -11.96 -34.42
C PHE A 109 -5.06 -13.39 -34.18
N LEU A 110 -5.80 -14.36 -34.67
CA LEU A 110 -5.40 -15.76 -34.75
C LEU A 110 -5.36 -16.19 -36.22
N ASN A 111 -4.19 -16.64 -36.66
CA ASN A 111 -3.94 -17.11 -38.02
C ASN A 111 -4.39 -16.12 -39.11
N GLY A 112 -4.20 -14.82 -38.87
CA GLY A 112 -4.54 -13.74 -39.81
C GLY A 112 -5.95 -13.19 -39.70
N GLU A 113 -6.78 -13.74 -38.83
CA GLU A 113 -8.15 -13.27 -38.62
C GLU A 113 -8.33 -12.73 -37.20
N ILE A 114 -9.02 -11.59 -37.07
CA ILE A 114 -9.28 -10.97 -35.77
C ILE A 114 -10.13 -11.91 -34.90
N ILE A 115 -9.77 -12.08 -33.63
CA ILE A 115 -10.54 -12.84 -32.64
C ILE A 115 -11.13 -11.95 -31.55
N GLY A 116 -10.58 -10.75 -31.35
CA GLY A 116 -11.16 -9.76 -30.45
C GLY A 116 -10.35 -8.48 -30.32
N GLN A 117 -10.90 -7.55 -29.54
CA GLN A 117 -10.32 -6.24 -29.22
C GLN A 117 -10.69 -5.87 -27.79
N ASN A 118 -9.78 -5.29 -26.99
CA ASN A 118 -10.04 -4.85 -25.61
C ASN A 118 -10.77 -5.91 -24.74
N GLY A 119 -10.47 -7.19 -24.95
CA GLY A 119 -11.11 -8.32 -24.24
C GLY A 119 -12.50 -8.73 -24.77
N VAL A 120 -13.05 -8.05 -25.78
CA VAL A 120 -14.32 -8.39 -26.44
C VAL A 120 -14.08 -9.37 -27.59
N THR A 121 -14.75 -10.53 -27.56
CA THR A 121 -14.66 -11.54 -28.64
C THR A 121 -15.51 -11.14 -29.85
N ILE A 122 -14.93 -11.18 -31.05
CA ILE A 122 -15.63 -10.88 -32.31
C ILE A 122 -16.08 -12.19 -32.99
N ARG A 123 -17.38 -12.29 -33.30
CA ARG A 123 -17.99 -13.44 -34.01
C ARG A 123 -17.75 -13.35 -35.52
N ALA A 124 -17.81 -14.49 -36.20
CA ALA A 124 -17.46 -14.63 -37.62
C ALA A 124 -18.42 -13.90 -38.60
N ASP A 125 -19.58 -13.40 -38.16
CA ASP A 125 -20.47 -12.60 -39.01
C ASP A 125 -20.00 -11.15 -39.06
N ARG A 126 -19.17 -10.86 -40.07
CA ARG A 126 -18.55 -9.54 -40.31
C ARG A 126 -19.53 -8.38 -40.59
N SER A 127 -20.84 -8.52 -40.35
CA SER A 127 -21.86 -7.55 -40.77
C SER A 127 -22.12 -6.41 -39.77
N ASN A 128 -21.64 -6.49 -38.52
CA ASN A 128 -21.76 -5.41 -37.55
C ASN A 128 -20.47 -5.25 -36.72
N LEU A 129 -19.43 -4.68 -37.32
CA LEU A 129 -18.43 -3.97 -36.52
C LEU A 129 -19.15 -2.78 -35.88
N PRO A 130 -19.07 -2.56 -34.56
CA PRO A 130 -19.55 -1.31 -34.00
C PRO A 130 -18.74 -0.17 -34.64
N ALA A 131 -19.43 0.70 -35.36
CA ALA A 131 -18.85 1.89 -35.95
C ALA A 131 -18.29 2.77 -34.82
N LYS A 132 -16.96 3.00 -34.83
CA LYS A 132 -16.21 3.83 -33.86
C LYS A 132 -16.46 3.45 -32.39
N LEU A 133 -15.52 2.77 -31.75
CA LEU A 133 -15.59 2.52 -30.31
C LEU A 133 -14.41 3.14 -29.60
N THR A 134 -14.68 4.12 -28.75
CA THR A 134 -13.80 4.64 -27.71
C THR A 134 -13.74 3.63 -26.56
N GLY A 135 -12.61 2.98 -26.32
CA GLY A 135 -12.32 2.31 -25.05
C GLY A 135 -12.44 3.31 -23.89
N GLY A 136 -13.00 2.87 -22.77
CA GLY A 136 -13.03 3.66 -21.54
C GLY A 136 -11.62 3.86 -20.97
N ALA A 137 -11.45 4.83 -20.09
CA ALA A 137 -10.16 5.20 -19.50
C ALA A 137 -9.44 4.04 -18.75
N ASP A 138 -10.15 2.96 -18.39
CA ASP A 138 -9.62 1.83 -17.62
C ASP A 138 -9.31 0.57 -18.46
N ALA A 139 -9.32 0.66 -19.79
CA ALA A 139 -9.11 -0.50 -20.66
C ALA A 139 -7.79 -1.24 -20.38
N TYR A 140 -6.76 -0.52 -19.93
CA TYR A 140 -5.48 -1.10 -19.52
C TYR A 140 -5.63 -2.14 -18.39
N ARG A 141 -6.57 -1.98 -17.46
CA ARG A 141 -6.74 -2.85 -16.28
C ARG A 141 -7.34 -4.23 -16.60
N LEU A 142 -7.95 -4.40 -17.77
CA LEU A 142 -8.74 -5.59 -18.09
C LEU A 142 -7.85 -6.77 -18.52
N LEU A 143 -8.04 -7.94 -17.91
CA LEU A 143 -7.43 -9.17 -18.40
C LEU A 143 -8.01 -9.54 -19.78
N ARG A 144 -7.14 -9.72 -20.78
CA ARG A 144 -7.52 -10.15 -22.13
C ARG A 144 -7.68 -11.66 -22.19
N LYS A 145 -8.93 -12.11 -22.34
CA LYS A 145 -9.32 -13.52 -22.48
C LYS A 145 -10.24 -13.70 -23.69
N TYR A 146 -9.83 -14.57 -24.61
CA TYR A 146 -10.62 -14.92 -25.80
C TYR A 146 -11.06 -16.38 -25.71
N VAL A 147 -12.36 -16.64 -25.83
CA VAL A 147 -12.93 -17.99 -25.79
C VAL A 147 -13.47 -18.35 -27.17
N LEU A 148 -12.92 -19.41 -27.77
CA LEU A 148 -13.28 -19.87 -29.12
C LEU A 148 -13.85 -21.29 -29.05
N SER A 149 -14.84 -21.59 -29.88
CA SER A 149 -15.30 -22.98 -30.07
C SER A 149 -14.15 -23.85 -30.58
N VAL A 150 -14.06 -25.10 -30.18
CA VAL A 150 -13.08 -26.06 -30.76
C VAL A 150 -13.26 -26.28 -32.26
N SER A 151 -14.45 -25.95 -32.78
CA SER A 151 -14.81 -25.98 -34.19
C SER A 151 -14.58 -24.65 -34.92
N ASP A 152 -14.01 -23.64 -34.26
CA ASP A 152 -13.73 -22.35 -34.87
C ASP A 152 -12.73 -22.54 -36.03
N PRO A 153 -13.06 -22.10 -37.26
CA PRO A 153 -12.23 -22.34 -38.44
C PRO A 153 -10.85 -21.68 -38.36
N ARG A 154 -10.68 -20.68 -37.48
CA ARG A 154 -9.39 -20.02 -37.24
C ARG A 154 -8.42 -20.90 -36.46
N LEU A 155 -8.88 -21.93 -35.74
CA LEU A 155 -8.03 -22.83 -34.97
C LEU A 155 -7.45 -23.94 -35.85
N ARG A 156 -6.13 -24.13 -35.79
CA ARG A 156 -5.43 -25.21 -36.49
C ARG A 156 -4.95 -26.27 -35.51
N TRP A 157 -5.66 -27.40 -35.46
CA TRP A 157 -5.29 -28.53 -34.62
C TRP A 157 -4.15 -29.35 -35.26
N ASN A 158 -3.25 -29.83 -34.41
CA ASN A 158 -2.04 -30.56 -34.78
C ASN A 158 -1.15 -29.82 -35.81
N GLN A 159 -1.23 -28.51 -35.84
CA GLN A 159 -0.46 -27.64 -36.72
C GLN A 159 -0.02 -26.38 -35.95
N GLU A 160 0.91 -25.64 -36.53
CA GLU A 160 1.31 -24.34 -36.00
C GLU A 160 0.17 -23.33 -36.15
N ASN A 161 -0.01 -22.53 -35.12
CA ASN A 161 -0.87 -21.37 -35.05
C ASN A 161 -0.02 -20.13 -34.77
N VAL A 162 -0.44 -19.01 -35.31
CA VAL A 162 0.16 -17.69 -35.04
C VAL A 162 -0.88 -16.81 -34.37
N LEU A 163 -0.58 -16.37 -33.16
CA LEU A 163 -1.29 -15.29 -32.49
C LEU A 163 -0.53 -13.99 -32.74
N ALA A 164 -1.20 -12.96 -33.23
CA ALA A 164 -0.64 -11.62 -33.39
C ALA A 164 -1.47 -10.61 -32.60
N VAL A 165 -0.81 -9.74 -31.84
CA VAL A 165 -1.46 -8.70 -31.03
C VAL A 165 -0.92 -7.35 -31.45
N ARG A 166 -1.82 -6.46 -31.88
CA ARG A 166 -1.52 -5.07 -32.18
C ARG A 166 -1.90 -4.24 -30.95
N ALA A 167 -0.92 -3.81 -30.18
CA ALA A 167 -1.10 -2.97 -28.99
C ALA A 167 -0.88 -1.49 -29.35
N ILE A 168 -1.74 -0.60 -28.84
CA ILE A 168 -1.71 0.84 -29.08
C ILE A 168 -1.62 1.53 -27.73
N ASP A 169 -0.60 2.34 -27.56
CA ASP A 169 -0.35 3.15 -26.37
C ASP A 169 -0.43 4.64 -26.71
N PHE A 170 -1.15 5.40 -25.90
CA PHE A 170 -1.34 6.84 -26.02
C PHE A 170 -0.49 7.66 -25.05
N GLY A 171 0.21 7.03 -24.09
CA GLY A 171 1.09 7.70 -23.15
C GLY A 171 1.33 6.89 -21.87
N GLY A 172 2.60 6.71 -21.51
CA GLY A 172 2.97 6.09 -20.23
C GLY A 172 3.84 4.87 -20.43
N GLY A 173 3.39 3.71 -19.90
CA GLY A 173 4.08 2.44 -20.03
C GLY A 173 3.29 1.47 -20.90
N GLY A 174 3.64 1.33 -22.18
CA GLY A 174 2.84 0.59 -23.15
C GLY A 174 3.14 -0.91 -23.28
N GLY A 175 2.18 -1.63 -23.89
CA GLY A 175 2.36 -3.02 -24.31
C GLY A 175 1.58 -4.06 -23.51
N ILE A 176 1.96 -5.34 -23.67
CA ILE A 176 1.37 -6.46 -22.93
C ILE A 176 2.09 -6.58 -21.57
N TYR A 177 1.33 -6.74 -20.49
CA TYR A 177 1.88 -6.92 -19.14
C TYR A 177 1.03 -7.87 -18.28
N GLY A 178 1.52 -8.17 -17.07
CA GLY A 178 0.89 -9.09 -16.13
C GLY A 178 1.64 -10.42 -16.02
N LYS A 179 1.17 -11.37 -15.19
CA LYS A 179 1.86 -12.66 -14.97
C LYS A 179 1.10 -13.86 -15.53
N THR A 180 0.02 -13.64 -16.26
CA THR A 180 -0.94 -14.70 -16.62
C THR A 180 -1.10 -14.82 -18.14
N HIS A 181 -0.29 -15.69 -18.75
CA HIS A 181 -0.28 -15.91 -20.19
C HIS A 181 -0.34 -17.42 -20.49
N PHE A 182 -1.46 -17.90 -21.02
CA PHE A 182 -1.57 -19.32 -21.40
C PHE A 182 -2.71 -19.59 -22.37
N ILE A 183 -2.62 -20.76 -23.01
CA ILE A 183 -3.66 -21.30 -23.87
C ILE A 183 -4.08 -22.67 -23.29
N SER A 184 -5.37 -22.86 -23.05
CA SER A 184 -5.90 -24.11 -22.52
C SER A 184 -7.31 -24.39 -23.04
N MET A 185 -7.76 -25.64 -22.91
CA MET A 185 -9.20 -25.91 -23.01
C MET A 185 -9.91 -25.23 -21.85
N VAL A 186 -11.14 -24.76 -22.09
CA VAL A 186 -12.03 -24.31 -21.02
C VAL A 186 -12.43 -25.54 -20.19
N ASP A 187 -12.44 -25.37 -18.88
CA ASP A 187 -12.71 -26.42 -17.91
C ASP A 187 -13.62 -25.93 -16.79
N LEU A 188 -14.09 -26.84 -15.94
CA LEU A 188 -14.95 -26.56 -14.80
C LEU A 188 -14.36 -25.50 -13.85
N LYS A 189 -13.03 -25.44 -13.72
CA LYS A 189 -12.34 -24.44 -12.88
C LYS A 189 -12.53 -23.00 -13.34
N ASP A 190 -12.80 -22.81 -14.63
CA ASP A 190 -13.00 -21.47 -15.19
C ASP A 190 -14.39 -20.91 -14.83
N PHE A 191 -15.27 -21.75 -14.27
CA PHE A 191 -16.62 -21.37 -13.89
C PHE A 191 -16.91 -21.45 -12.39
N LEU A 192 -15.99 -22.00 -11.59
CA LEU A 192 -16.18 -22.14 -10.15
C LEU A 192 -14.97 -21.57 -9.41
N HIS A 193 -15.17 -20.49 -8.67
CA HIS A 193 -14.12 -19.81 -7.93
C HIS A 193 -14.63 -19.32 -6.58
N PHE A 194 -13.68 -19.09 -5.66
CA PHE A 194 -13.97 -18.44 -4.39
C PHE A 194 -13.81 -16.92 -4.54
N ASP A 195 -14.71 -16.16 -3.96
CA ASP A 195 -14.57 -14.72 -3.76
C ASP A 195 -14.27 -14.46 -2.28
N THR A 196 -12.99 -14.29 -1.97
CA THR A 196 -12.51 -14.01 -0.63
C THR A 196 -12.38 -12.51 -0.35
N GLU A 197 -12.46 -11.67 -1.38
CA GLU A 197 -12.36 -10.21 -1.23
C GLU A 197 -13.69 -9.61 -0.76
N LYS A 198 -14.80 -10.14 -1.26
CA LYS A 198 -16.14 -9.65 -0.93
C LYS A 198 -16.53 -9.85 0.55
N TYR A 199 -15.97 -10.86 1.21
CA TYR A 199 -16.28 -11.18 2.60
C TYR A 199 -15.00 -11.24 3.43
N PRO A 200 -14.62 -10.13 4.08
CA PRO A 200 -13.42 -10.09 4.87
C PRO A 200 -13.53 -10.95 6.14
N VAL A 201 -12.38 -11.23 6.75
CA VAL A 201 -12.31 -11.86 8.06
C VAL A 201 -12.95 -10.94 9.10
N GLU A 202 -13.96 -11.43 9.82
CA GLU A 202 -14.64 -10.66 10.85
C GLU A 202 -14.14 -11.05 12.26
N TYR A 203 -13.86 -10.04 13.08
CA TYR A 203 -13.59 -10.23 14.51
C TYR A 203 -14.91 -10.37 15.26
N LYS A 204 -15.10 -11.49 15.95
CA LYS A 204 -16.25 -11.71 16.83
C LYS A 204 -15.89 -11.58 18.32
N GLY A 205 -14.63 -11.25 18.62
CA GLY A 205 -14.07 -11.10 19.95
C GLY A 205 -12.59 -11.50 19.98
N LEU A 206 -11.96 -11.39 21.15
CA LEU A 206 -10.59 -11.87 21.37
C LEU A 206 -10.47 -13.34 20.97
N ASN A 207 -9.46 -13.66 20.15
CA ASN A 207 -9.20 -14.99 19.60
C ASN A 207 -10.35 -15.62 18.82
N GLN A 208 -11.41 -14.88 18.46
CA GLN A 208 -12.58 -15.41 17.77
C GLN A 208 -12.78 -14.74 16.41
N PHE A 209 -12.72 -15.55 15.36
CA PHE A 209 -12.82 -15.10 13.98
C PHE A 209 -14.00 -15.75 13.28
N GLN A 210 -14.56 -15.05 12.32
CA GLN A 210 -15.46 -15.60 11.33
C GLN A 210 -14.84 -15.42 9.94
N VAL A 211 -14.74 -16.52 9.20
CA VAL A 211 -14.33 -16.53 7.79
C VAL A 211 -15.48 -17.04 6.94
N LYS A 212 -15.63 -16.51 5.73
CA LYS A 212 -16.73 -16.85 4.82
C LYS A 212 -16.17 -17.39 3.52
N ALA A 213 -16.58 -18.59 3.16
CA ALA A 213 -16.29 -19.18 1.87
C ALA A 213 -17.45 -18.84 0.91
N ALA A 214 -17.27 -17.83 0.06
CA ALA A 214 -18.21 -17.50 -1.00
C ALA A 214 -17.79 -18.19 -2.29
N LEU A 215 -18.50 -19.26 -2.66
CA LEU A 215 -18.23 -20.05 -3.85
C LEU A 215 -19.19 -19.65 -4.96
N ILE A 216 -18.65 -19.09 -6.04
CA ILE A 216 -19.42 -18.53 -7.17
C ILE A 216 -19.34 -19.49 -8.35
N ASN A 217 -20.51 -19.88 -8.86
CA ASN A 217 -20.65 -20.62 -10.11
C ASN A 217 -21.12 -19.68 -11.22
N SER A 218 -20.21 -19.30 -12.11
CA SER A 218 -20.48 -18.45 -13.27
C SER A 218 -20.94 -19.22 -14.52
N HIS A 219 -21.09 -20.55 -14.43
CA HIS A 219 -21.64 -21.33 -15.54
C HIS A 219 -23.15 -21.11 -15.68
N ASN A 220 -23.65 -21.02 -16.92
CA ASN A 220 -25.06 -20.75 -17.22
C ASN A 220 -26.01 -21.94 -16.94
N SER A 221 -25.56 -23.18 -17.14
CA SER A 221 -26.41 -24.38 -16.97
C SER A 221 -25.83 -25.48 -16.07
N PHE A 222 -24.52 -25.49 -15.80
CA PHE A 222 -23.89 -26.55 -15.03
C PHE A 222 -24.04 -26.32 -13.53
N LYS A 223 -24.52 -27.34 -12.81
CA LYS A 223 -24.68 -27.31 -11.35
C LYS A 223 -23.57 -28.11 -10.69
N PHE A 224 -22.79 -27.47 -9.83
CA PHE A 224 -21.78 -28.15 -9.03
C PHE A 224 -22.39 -28.77 -7.78
N LYS A 225 -21.96 -29.98 -7.43
CA LYS A 225 -22.34 -30.67 -6.19
C LYS A 225 -21.12 -31.36 -5.63
N GLY A 226 -20.78 -31.10 -4.37
CA GLY A 226 -19.51 -31.54 -3.83
C GLY A 226 -19.39 -31.30 -2.33
N THR A 227 -18.16 -31.37 -1.85
CA THR A 227 -17.83 -31.14 -0.44
C THR A 227 -16.98 -29.87 -0.33
N LEU A 228 -17.50 -28.87 0.37
CA LEU A 228 -16.76 -27.69 0.79
C LEU A 228 -16.05 -27.98 2.11
N SER A 229 -14.76 -27.70 2.19
CA SER A 229 -13.95 -27.87 3.40
C SER A 229 -13.28 -26.55 3.77
N CYS A 230 -13.19 -26.28 5.06
CA CYS A 230 -12.42 -25.19 5.65
C CYS A 230 -11.39 -25.80 6.59
N ARG A 231 -10.11 -25.53 6.33
CA ARG A 231 -8.99 -25.93 7.18
C ARG A 231 -8.19 -24.71 7.60
N ILE A 232 -7.70 -24.67 8.83
CA ILE A 232 -6.83 -23.60 9.32
C ILE A 232 -5.58 -24.21 9.92
N ILE A 233 -4.44 -23.70 9.49
CA ILE A 233 -3.12 -24.18 9.87
C ILE A 233 -2.39 -23.06 10.60
N SER A 234 -1.91 -23.34 11.83
CA SER A 234 -0.90 -22.53 12.50
C SER A 234 0.44 -22.75 11.78
N THR A 235 1.01 -21.68 11.22
CA THR A 235 2.24 -21.80 10.42
C THR A 235 3.51 -21.88 11.26
N ASP A 236 3.41 -21.46 12.53
CA ASP A 236 4.51 -21.48 13.49
C ASP A 236 4.79 -22.91 13.97
N HIS A 237 3.74 -23.72 14.12
CA HIS A 237 3.83 -25.11 14.57
C HIS A 237 3.50 -26.14 13.47
N GLN A 238 3.13 -25.70 12.27
CA GLN A 238 2.62 -26.53 11.18
C GLN A 238 1.45 -27.44 11.61
N GLN A 239 0.60 -26.93 12.50
CA GLN A 239 -0.49 -27.69 13.11
C GLN A 239 -1.85 -27.25 12.55
N THR A 240 -2.68 -28.22 12.15
CA THR A 240 -4.10 -27.95 11.86
C THR A 240 -4.84 -27.65 13.15
N VAL A 241 -5.38 -26.43 13.27
CA VAL A 241 -6.14 -25.97 14.46
C VAL A 241 -7.64 -25.99 14.24
N PHE A 242 -8.09 -26.08 12.99
CA PHE A 242 -9.50 -26.20 12.61
C PHE A 242 -9.61 -26.98 11.30
N ASP A 243 -10.51 -27.97 11.23
CA ASP A 243 -10.82 -28.71 10.00
C ASP A 243 -12.29 -29.12 10.03
N THR A 244 -13.06 -28.67 9.06
CA THR A 244 -14.47 -29.03 8.93
C THR A 244 -14.86 -29.09 7.45
N SER A 245 -15.90 -29.85 7.15
CA SER A 245 -16.44 -29.94 5.81
C SER A 245 -17.95 -30.13 5.81
N LEU A 246 -18.58 -29.71 4.72
CA LEU A 246 -20.01 -29.83 4.50
C LEU A 246 -20.31 -30.12 3.03
N ASN A 247 -21.42 -30.82 2.79
CA ASN A 247 -21.91 -31.01 1.43
C ASN A 247 -22.53 -29.71 0.93
N LEU A 248 -22.14 -29.28 -0.27
CA LEU A 248 -22.62 -28.05 -0.89
C LEU A 248 -23.04 -28.32 -2.34
N SER A 249 -24.13 -27.66 -2.72
CA SER A 249 -24.61 -27.61 -4.08
C SER A 249 -24.58 -26.15 -4.53
N VAL A 250 -23.93 -25.86 -5.65
CA VAL A 250 -23.81 -24.50 -6.21
C VAL A 250 -24.55 -24.46 -7.55
N PRO A 251 -25.79 -23.95 -7.57
CA PRO A 251 -26.57 -23.77 -8.81
C PRO A 251 -25.84 -22.94 -9.87
N PRO A 252 -26.22 -23.06 -11.17
CA PRO A 252 -25.72 -22.18 -12.23
C PRO A 252 -26.01 -20.70 -11.93
N GLY A 253 -25.06 -19.82 -12.26
CA GLY A 253 -25.20 -18.36 -12.09
C GLY A 253 -25.43 -17.91 -10.64
N SER A 254 -24.96 -18.68 -9.65
CA SER A 254 -25.24 -18.43 -8.24
C SER A 254 -23.98 -18.36 -7.38
N GLU A 255 -24.11 -17.66 -6.26
CA GLU A 255 -23.14 -17.58 -5.20
C GLU A 255 -23.64 -18.37 -3.99
N GLN A 256 -22.78 -19.15 -3.37
CA GLN A 256 -23.07 -19.86 -2.13
C GLN A 256 -22.06 -19.46 -1.06
N VAL A 257 -22.54 -18.77 -0.03
CA VAL A 257 -21.72 -18.32 1.10
C VAL A 257 -21.88 -19.29 2.27
N LYS A 258 -20.76 -19.75 2.83
CA LYS A 258 -20.73 -20.56 4.06
C LYS A 258 -19.79 -19.95 5.08
N GLU A 259 -20.31 -19.77 6.28
CA GLU A 259 -19.59 -19.16 7.39
C GLU A 259 -18.94 -20.22 8.26
N PHE A 260 -17.71 -19.96 8.67
CA PHE A 260 -16.98 -20.77 9.64
C PHE A 260 -16.53 -19.85 10.77
N THR A 261 -16.99 -20.15 11.98
CA THR A 261 -16.56 -19.43 13.18
C THR A 261 -15.55 -20.31 13.91
N LEU A 262 -14.41 -19.73 14.27
CA LEU A 262 -13.33 -20.44 14.92
C LEU A 262 -12.76 -19.63 16.08
N ARG A 263 -12.07 -20.34 16.98
CA ARG A 263 -11.24 -19.73 18.01
C ARG A 263 -9.80 -20.17 17.83
N THR A 264 -8.90 -19.21 17.69
CA THR A 264 -7.46 -19.47 17.57
C THR A 264 -6.66 -18.34 18.19
N ASP A 265 -5.42 -18.63 18.59
CA ASP A 265 -4.52 -17.67 19.21
C ASP A 265 -4.17 -16.54 18.22
N GLN A 266 -4.57 -15.31 18.54
CA GLN A 266 -4.29 -14.12 17.74
C GLN A 266 -2.82 -13.70 17.77
N THR A 267 -1.98 -14.26 18.63
CA THR A 267 -0.55 -13.94 18.70
C THR A 267 0.30 -14.77 17.72
N MET A 268 -0.31 -15.76 17.09
CA MET A 268 0.32 -16.65 16.13
C MET A 268 -0.28 -16.48 14.74
N ARG A 269 0.57 -16.70 13.73
CA ARG A 269 0.14 -16.64 12.34
C ARG A 269 -0.66 -17.89 11.96
N HIS A 270 -1.80 -17.67 11.33
CA HIS A 270 -2.69 -18.72 10.86
C HIS A 270 -3.11 -18.50 9.41
N VAL A 271 -3.12 -19.56 8.62
CA VAL A 271 -3.60 -19.54 7.23
C VAL A 271 -4.84 -20.43 7.13
N TYR A 272 -5.92 -19.87 6.59
CA TYR A 272 -7.11 -20.64 6.26
C TYR A 272 -7.06 -21.11 4.81
N PHE A 273 -7.64 -22.29 4.56
CA PHE A 273 -7.76 -22.92 3.27
C PHE A 273 -9.22 -23.30 3.06
N PHE A 274 -9.82 -22.75 2.01
CA PHE A 274 -11.09 -23.25 1.51
C PHE A 274 -10.83 -24.20 0.34
N SER A 275 -11.52 -25.33 0.32
CA SER A 275 -11.49 -26.23 -0.83
C SER A 275 -12.87 -26.79 -1.12
N PHE A 276 -13.25 -26.85 -2.39
CA PHE A 276 -14.45 -27.52 -2.86
C PHE A 276 -14.05 -28.68 -3.76
N ARG A 277 -14.43 -29.90 -3.39
CA ARG A 277 -14.27 -31.09 -4.23
C ARG A 277 -15.58 -31.37 -4.95
N ASP A 278 -15.62 -31.19 -6.26
CA ASP A 278 -16.79 -31.56 -7.06
C ASP A 278 -16.95 -33.08 -7.13
N LYS A 279 -18.17 -33.56 -6.87
CA LYS A 279 -18.50 -34.99 -6.79
C LYS A 279 -18.46 -35.67 -8.15
N LYS A 280 -18.80 -34.95 -9.23
CA LYS A 280 -18.94 -35.53 -10.57
C LYS A 280 -17.59 -35.69 -11.27
N SER A 281 -16.77 -34.65 -11.21
CA SER A 281 -15.45 -34.59 -11.86
C SER A 281 -14.31 -35.03 -10.95
N GLY A 282 -14.49 -34.99 -9.63
CA GLY A 282 -13.44 -35.22 -8.64
C GLY A 282 -12.44 -34.07 -8.50
N LYS A 283 -12.57 -33.00 -9.31
CA LYS A 283 -11.68 -31.83 -9.28
C LYS A 283 -11.85 -31.07 -7.96
N VAL A 284 -10.73 -30.53 -7.47
CA VAL A 284 -10.68 -29.72 -6.25
C VAL A 284 -10.33 -28.29 -6.64
N PHE A 285 -11.14 -27.35 -6.18
CA PHE A 285 -10.93 -25.92 -6.32
C PHE A 285 -10.59 -25.40 -4.94
N SER A 286 -9.56 -24.57 -4.81
CA SER A 286 -9.12 -24.09 -3.50
C SER A 286 -8.64 -22.66 -3.55
N THR A 287 -8.75 -21.99 -2.41
CA THR A 287 -8.14 -20.69 -2.14
C THR A 287 -7.61 -20.71 -0.71
N SER A 288 -6.73 -19.77 -0.39
CA SER A 288 -6.22 -19.56 0.96
C SER A 288 -6.11 -18.08 1.26
N GLY A 289 -6.14 -17.76 2.55
CA GLY A 289 -5.85 -16.43 3.04
C GLY A 289 -5.29 -16.48 4.45
N GLU A 290 -4.81 -15.34 4.91
CA GLU A 290 -4.22 -15.21 6.23
C GLU A 290 -5.22 -14.62 7.22
N LEU A 291 -5.25 -15.17 8.43
CA LEU A 291 -5.99 -14.55 9.53
C LEU A 291 -5.14 -13.43 10.14
N PRO A 292 -5.73 -12.27 10.46
CA PRO A 292 -5.02 -11.23 11.18
C PRO A 292 -4.44 -11.71 12.51
N TYR A 293 -3.21 -11.26 12.83
CA TYR A 293 -2.48 -11.65 14.03
C TYR A 293 -1.71 -10.47 14.63
N ILE A 294 -1.69 -10.40 15.96
CA ILE A 294 -1.15 -9.29 16.76
C ILE A 294 0.23 -9.69 17.28
N LEU A 295 1.27 -8.96 16.85
CA LEU A 295 2.63 -9.15 17.34
C LEU A 295 2.94 -8.27 18.56
N THR A 296 2.34 -7.07 18.63
CA THR A 296 2.60 -6.10 19.70
C THR A 296 1.92 -6.55 20.98
N PRO A 297 2.65 -6.72 22.10
CA PRO A 297 2.03 -7.01 23.37
C PRO A 297 1.20 -5.82 23.86
N GLN A 298 0.25 -6.09 24.76
CA GLN A 298 -0.54 -5.03 25.37
C GLN A 298 0.35 -4.06 26.16
N SER A 299 0.10 -2.76 26.00
CA SER A 299 0.78 -1.71 26.76
C SER A 299 0.63 -1.94 28.28
N PRO A 300 1.70 -1.76 29.06
CA PRO A 300 1.64 -1.94 30.50
C PRO A 300 0.75 -0.87 31.15
N PRO A 301 0.25 -1.12 32.38
CA PRO A 301 -0.61 -0.17 33.06
C PRO A 301 0.16 1.05 33.61
N GLU A 302 1.47 0.94 33.83
CA GLU A 302 2.35 2.06 34.18
C GLU A 302 2.48 3.07 33.03
N PRO A 303 2.67 4.37 33.33
CA PRO A 303 2.86 5.38 32.30
C PRO A 303 4.11 5.10 31.45
N ARG A 304 4.06 5.37 30.15
CA ARG A 304 5.24 5.52 29.30
C ARG A 304 5.10 6.75 28.43
N ILE A 305 6.12 7.59 28.39
CA ILE A 305 6.12 8.81 27.56
C ILE A 305 6.71 8.45 26.18
N ASN A 306 5.86 8.55 25.15
CA ASN A 306 6.12 8.09 23.79
C ASN A 306 6.40 9.27 22.83
N GLY A 307 6.36 9.01 21.52
CA GLY A 307 6.49 10.01 20.46
C GLY A 307 7.88 10.64 20.30
N ALA A 308 7.94 11.72 19.50
CA ALA A 308 9.17 12.43 19.16
C ALA A 308 9.91 12.96 20.39
N SER A 309 11.25 12.84 20.38
CA SER A 309 12.12 13.43 21.41
C SER A 309 12.66 14.80 21.02
N VAL A 310 12.33 15.30 19.83
CA VAL A 310 12.71 16.63 19.34
C VAL A 310 11.55 17.29 18.59
N ILE A 311 11.22 18.53 18.96
CA ILE A 311 10.11 19.31 18.38
C ILE A 311 10.66 20.67 17.95
N GLY A 312 10.36 21.07 16.70
CA GLY A 312 10.74 22.38 16.17
C GLY A 312 9.57 23.36 16.16
N VAL A 313 9.85 24.63 16.46
CA VAL A 313 8.88 25.74 16.37
C VAL A 313 9.60 27.01 15.92
N ARG A 314 8.95 27.83 15.10
CA ARG A 314 9.50 29.13 14.72
C ARG A 314 9.30 30.19 15.80
N PRO A 315 10.25 31.11 16.00
CA PRO A 315 10.14 32.16 17.01
C PRO A 315 8.84 32.96 16.89
N GLY A 316 8.08 33.01 17.99
CA GLY A 316 6.85 33.80 18.10
C GLY A 316 5.60 33.14 17.49
N ASN A 317 5.73 31.98 16.85
CA ASN A 317 4.59 31.22 16.34
C ASN A 317 3.92 30.39 17.45
N ASP A 318 2.67 29.99 17.20
CA ASP A 318 1.90 29.16 18.13
C ASP A 318 2.56 27.78 18.28
N PHE A 319 2.80 27.39 19.53
CA PHE A 319 3.23 26.05 19.91
C PHE A 319 2.03 25.26 20.44
N LEU A 320 1.91 24.00 20.00
CA LEU A 320 0.91 23.05 20.48
C LEU A 320 1.52 21.65 20.44
N PHE A 321 1.62 21.00 21.60
CA PHE A 321 2.16 19.65 21.72
C PHE A 321 1.44 18.90 22.83
N TYR A 322 0.81 17.78 22.49
CA TYR A 322 0.34 16.81 23.47
C TYR A 322 1.50 15.89 23.85
N ILE A 323 1.69 15.64 25.15
CA ILE A 323 2.67 14.68 25.66
C ILE A 323 2.11 13.26 25.49
N PRO A 324 2.59 12.45 24.52
CA PRO A 324 2.00 11.15 24.23
C PRO A 324 2.29 10.18 25.38
N VAL A 325 1.26 9.70 26.09
CA VAL A 325 1.46 8.82 27.26
C VAL A 325 0.48 7.66 27.26
N THR A 326 1.01 6.46 27.10
CA THR A 326 0.29 5.21 27.39
C THR A 326 0.26 4.93 28.89
N GLY A 327 -0.66 4.08 29.34
CA GLY A 327 -0.86 3.71 30.75
C GLY A 327 -2.30 3.96 31.21
N VAL A 328 -2.69 3.39 32.36
CA VAL A 328 -4.06 3.54 32.85
C VAL A 328 -4.36 4.99 33.26
N ARG A 329 -5.58 5.46 32.96
CA ARG A 329 -6.04 6.81 33.31
C ARG A 329 -6.63 6.86 34.74
N PRO A 330 -6.68 8.04 35.39
CA PRO A 330 -6.13 9.33 34.95
C PRO A 330 -4.59 9.37 35.05
N VAL A 331 -3.96 10.16 34.17
CA VAL A 331 -2.53 10.49 34.21
C VAL A 331 -2.38 11.97 34.56
N THR A 332 -1.43 12.30 35.43
CA THR A 332 -1.02 13.68 35.75
C THR A 332 0.34 13.99 35.14
N TYR A 333 0.47 15.17 34.54
CA TYR A 333 1.66 15.59 33.79
C TYR A 333 2.43 16.70 34.52
N LYS A 334 3.76 16.69 34.39
CA LYS A 334 4.62 17.83 34.72
C LYS A 334 5.66 18.05 33.63
N ALA A 335 6.12 19.28 33.49
CA ALA A 335 7.22 19.66 32.61
C ALA A 335 8.15 20.63 33.33
N GLN A 336 9.46 20.38 33.27
CA GLN A 336 10.50 21.24 33.83
C GLN A 336 11.41 21.72 32.71
N GLY A 337 11.84 22.99 32.77
CA GLY A 337 12.72 23.58 31.74
C GLY A 337 11.99 24.10 30.49
N LEU A 338 10.67 24.31 30.56
CA LEU A 338 9.91 24.92 29.47
C LEU A 338 10.47 26.32 29.12
N PRO A 339 10.62 26.67 27.83
CA PRO A 339 11.02 28.01 27.43
C PRO A 339 9.95 29.04 27.82
N ASP A 340 10.39 30.26 28.10
CA ASP A 340 9.51 31.38 28.45
C ASP A 340 8.41 31.55 27.39
N GLY A 341 7.16 31.64 27.87
CA GLY A 341 5.96 31.79 27.07
C GLY A 341 5.25 30.48 26.69
N LEU A 342 5.84 29.31 27.01
CA LEU A 342 5.13 28.03 26.96
C LEU A 342 4.63 27.61 28.35
N SER A 343 3.49 26.94 28.39
CA SER A 343 2.87 26.41 29.61
C SER A 343 2.26 25.04 29.38
N LEU A 344 2.26 24.21 30.42
CA LEU A 344 1.61 22.89 30.43
C LEU A 344 0.25 22.98 31.13
N ASP A 345 -0.79 22.42 30.50
CA ASP A 345 -2.01 22.00 31.21
C ASP A 345 -1.76 20.61 31.84
N PRO A 346 -1.57 20.52 33.17
CA PRO A 346 -1.18 19.26 33.83
C PRO A 346 -2.30 18.21 33.84
N SER A 347 -3.54 18.59 33.54
CA SER A 347 -4.68 17.68 33.47
C SER A 347 -4.89 17.09 32.08
N LYS A 348 -4.47 17.81 31.04
CA LYS A 348 -4.61 17.40 29.64
C LYS A 348 -3.30 16.91 29.01
N GLY A 349 -2.15 17.20 29.61
CA GLY A 349 -0.84 16.89 29.03
C GLY A 349 -0.52 17.73 27.79
N ILE A 350 -1.12 18.92 27.65
CA ILE A 350 -0.92 19.80 26.49
C ILE A 350 0.02 20.94 26.86
N ILE A 351 1.14 21.05 26.15
CA ILE A 351 2.05 22.19 26.19
C ILE A 351 1.65 23.15 25.06
N SER A 352 1.37 24.40 25.39
CA SER A 352 0.99 25.41 24.42
C SER A 352 1.49 26.81 24.80
N GLY A 353 1.48 27.72 23.83
CA GLY A 353 1.88 29.12 24.02
C GLY A 353 2.69 29.65 22.85
N ARG A 354 3.52 30.66 23.09
CA ARG A 354 4.44 31.23 22.10
C ARG A 354 5.77 31.52 22.76
N THR A 355 6.86 31.19 22.08
CA THR A 355 8.20 31.52 22.55
C THR A 355 9.02 32.16 21.44
N ALA A 356 9.66 33.28 21.73
CA ALA A 356 10.40 34.08 20.74
C ALA A 356 11.92 33.93 20.85
N LYS A 357 12.42 33.49 22.00
CA LYS A 357 13.86 33.35 22.22
C LYS A 357 14.35 32.08 21.55
N ARG A 358 15.12 32.26 20.47
CA ARG A 358 15.79 31.16 19.76
C ARG A 358 16.69 30.36 20.71
N GLY A 359 16.74 29.05 20.51
CA GLY A 359 17.56 28.15 21.32
C GLY A 359 17.05 26.72 21.31
N GLU A 360 17.87 25.83 21.84
CA GLU A 360 17.51 24.46 22.18
C GLU A 360 17.22 24.39 23.67
N TYR A 361 16.03 23.90 24.02
CA TYR A 361 15.55 23.79 25.39
C TYR A 361 15.35 22.31 25.74
N HIS A 362 16.09 21.84 26.74
CA HIS A 362 15.93 20.49 27.28
C HIS A 362 14.80 20.51 28.32
N VAL A 363 13.69 19.86 27.99
CA VAL A 363 12.49 19.82 28.81
C VAL A 363 12.34 18.41 29.38
N VAL A 364 12.32 18.31 30.71
CA VAL A 364 12.06 17.04 31.40
C VAL A 364 10.57 16.90 31.61
N LEU A 365 9.96 15.91 30.96
CA LEU A 365 8.56 15.54 31.08
C LEU A 365 8.42 14.45 32.14
N GLU A 366 7.37 14.55 32.96
CA GLU A 366 6.97 13.53 33.94
C GLU A 366 5.50 13.20 33.74
N ALA A 367 5.17 11.91 33.76
CA ALA A 367 3.81 11.42 33.72
C ALA A 367 3.61 10.39 34.84
N SER A 368 2.53 10.52 35.62
CA SER A 368 2.25 9.65 36.75
C SER A 368 0.79 9.20 36.79
N ASN A 369 0.56 7.96 37.23
CA ASN A 369 -0.77 7.42 37.50
C ASN A 369 -0.74 6.54 38.78
N SER A 370 -1.81 5.79 39.03
CA SER A 370 -1.92 4.90 40.20
C SER A 370 -0.95 3.71 40.22
N LYS A 371 -0.24 3.45 39.12
CA LYS A 371 0.63 2.29 38.91
C LYS A 371 2.10 2.65 38.88
N GLY A 372 2.45 3.89 38.52
CA GLY A 372 3.82 4.33 38.52
C GLY A 372 4.02 5.71 37.93
N MET A 373 5.26 5.98 37.56
CA MET A 373 5.71 7.24 37.00
C MET A 373 6.74 6.98 35.90
N ALA A 374 6.71 7.79 34.85
CA ALA A 374 7.71 7.83 33.80
C ALA A 374 8.27 9.24 33.63
N THR A 375 9.53 9.30 33.21
CA THR A 375 10.23 10.54 32.91
C THR A 375 10.90 10.41 31.54
N LYS A 376 10.87 11.49 30.74
CA LYS A 376 11.55 11.57 29.44
C LYS A 376 12.01 12.99 29.21
N GLU A 377 13.25 13.15 28.75
CA GLU A 377 13.73 14.43 28.25
C GLU A 377 13.35 14.59 26.77
N ILE A 378 12.86 15.76 26.40
CA ILE A 378 12.66 16.17 25.01
C ILE A 378 13.42 17.46 24.73
N ARG A 379 13.73 17.70 23.46
CA ARG A 379 14.30 18.96 22.98
C ARG A 379 13.22 19.79 22.28
N ILE A 380 12.99 21.01 22.75
CA ILE A 380 12.21 22.01 22.01
C ILE A 380 13.21 22.95 21.34
N ILE A 381 13.23 22.97 20.00
CA ILE A 381 14.12 23.81 19.20
C ILE A 381 13.31 24.99 18.66
N VAL A 382 13.61 26.18 19.19
CA VAL A 382 13.06 27.44 18.72
C VAL A 382 13.98 27.98 17.62
N GLY A 383 13.64 27.73 16.36
CA GLY A 383 14.53 27.93 15.21
C GLY A 383 13.79 28.07 13.89
N ASP A 384 14.47 27.87 12.76
CA ASP A 384 13.86 28.09 11.43
C ASP A 384 13.12 26.86 10.88
N LYS A 385 13.25 25.72 11.57
CA LYS A 385 12.78 24.41 11.13
C LYS A 385 11.69 23.88 12.06
N ILE A 386 10.68 23.30 11.45
CA ILE A 386 9.61 22.51 12.08
C ILE A 386 9.69 21.08 11.54
N ALA A 387 8.78 20.20 11.96
CA ALA A 387 8.76 18.79 11.54
C ALA A 387 10.14 18.10 11.68
N LEU A 388 10.78 18.28 12.84
CA LEU A 388 12.13 17.75 13.09
C LEU A 388 12.19 16.22 13.19
N THR A 389 11.03 15.58 13.30
CA THR A 389 10.79 14.16 13.01
C THR A 389 9.72 14.05 11.92
N PRO A 390 9.58 12.90 11.23
CA PRO A 390 8.57 12.74 10.20
C PRO A 390 7.16 13.01 10.75
N PRO A 391 6.30 13.76 10.03
CA PRO A 391 4.92 13.97 10.47
C PRO A 391 4.17 12.64 10.63
N MET A 392 3.47 12.47 11.76
CA MET A 392 2.57 11.34 12.01
C MET A 392 1.13 11.83 12.13
N GLY A 393 0.23 11.25 11.35
CA GLY A 393 -1.16 11.66 11.32
C GLY A 393 -2.05 10.74 10.49
N TRP A 394 -3.12 11.33 10.00
CA TRP A 394 -4.17 10.70 9.21
C TRP A 394 -4.53 11.62 8.04
N ASN A 395 -4.92 11.04 6.89
CA ASN A 395 -5.42 11.78 5.74
C ASN A 395 -6.74 11.17 5.22
N SER A 396 -7.69 12.03 4.87
CA SER A 396 -9.05 11.62 4.46
C SER A 396 -9.19 10.93 3.11
N TRP A 397 -8.19 11.04 2.23
CA TRP A 397 -8.32 10.68 0.81
C TRP A 397 -8.53 9.18 0.61
N ASN A 398 -7.65 8.34 1.16
CA ASN A 398 -7.69 6.90 0.91
C ASN A 398 -8.95 6.23 1.45
N CYS A 399 -9.62 6.77 2.47
CA CYS A 399 -10.88 6.22 2.96
C CYS A 399 -12.10 6.86 2.29
N TRP A 400 -12.14 8.18 2.09
CA TRP A 400 -13.37 8.87 1.70
C TRP A 400 -13.31 9.62 0.37
N GLY A 401 -12.12 9.87 -0.19
CA GLY A 401 -11.96 10.72 -1.37
C GLY A 401 -12.76 12.03 -1.23
N LEU A 402 -13.51 12.39 -2.27
CA LEU A 402 -14.36 13.59 -2.30
C LEU A 402 -15.58 13.55 -1.36
N SER A 403 -15.87 12.40 -0.74
CA SER A 403 -16.99 12.23 0.19
C SER A 403 -16.66 12.64 1.64
N VAL A 404 -15.46 13.17 1.89
CA VAL A 404 -15.08 13.76 3.19
C VAL A 404 -15.97 14.95 3.55
N ASP A 405 -16.28 15.09 4.84
CA ASP A 405 -17.05 16.19 5.44
C ASP A 405 -16.56 16.48 6.88
N ASP A 406 -17.08 17.54 7.49
CA ASP A 406 -16.72 17.99 8.85
C ASP A 406 -16.92 16.86 9.90
N GLU A 407 -18.07 16.17 9.87
CA GLU A 407 -18.39 15.10 10.83
C GLU A 407 -17.35 13.97 10.80
N LYS A 408 -16.95 13.53 9.59
CA LYS A 408 -15.92 12.51 9.41
C LYS A 408 -14.55 12.96 9.92
N VAL A 409 -14.18 14.23 9.71
CA VAL A 409 -12.91 14.78 10.22
C VAL A 409 -12.92 14.87 11.75
N ARG A 410 -14.03 15.28 12.36
CA ARG A 410 -14.18 15.27 13.83
C ARG A 410 -14.14 13.85 14.39
N ALA A 411 -14.82 12.91 13.74
CA ALA A 411 -14.80 11.51 14.12
C ALA A 411 -13.37 10.94 14.09
N ALA A 412 -12.58 11.26 13.06
CA ALA A 412 -11.17 10.88 13.00
C ALA A 412 -10.36 11.44 14.19
N ALA A 413 -10.54 12.73 14.51
CA ALA A 413 -9.91 13.36 15.67
C ALA A 413 -10.34 12.73 17.01
N ASP A 414 -11.62 12.36 17.14
CA ASP A 414 -12.12 11.62 18.30
C ASP A 414 -11.51 10.23 18.42
N GLN A 415 -11.34 9.52 17.30
CA GLN A 415 -10.73 8.21 17.32
C GLN A 415 -9.24 8.25 17.68
N PHE A 416 -8.51 9.32 17.34
CA PHE A 416 -7.13 9.48 17.85
C PHE A 416 -7.07 9.48 19.39
N VAL A 417 -8.06 10.09 20.06
CA VAL A 417 -8.15 10.10 21.52
C VAL A 417 -8.71 8.77 22.05
N ASN A 418 -9.84 8.32 21.52
CA ASN A 418 -10.60 7.19 22.06
C ASN A 418 -9.88 5.85 21.90
N THR A 419 -9.09 5.68 20.83
CA THR A 419 -8.32 4.46 20.58
C THR A 419 -6.89 4.52 21.17
N GLY A 420 -6.50 5.69 21.69
CA GLY A 420 -5.16 5.92 22.24
C GLY A 420 -4.08 6.20 21.19
N LEU A 421 -4.37 6.33 19.89
CA LEU A 421 -3.37 6.70 18.88
C LEU A 421 -2.62 8.00 19.27
N ILE A 422 -3.30 8.98 19.85
CA ILE A 422 -2.64 10.21 20.34
C ILE A 422 -1.54 9.93 21.38
N ASP A 423 -1.67 8.84 22.15
CA ASP A 423 -0.70 8.39 23.16
C ASP A 423 0.54 7.71 22.59
N HIS A 424 0.51 7.43 21.29
CA HIS A 424 1.62 6.88 20.49
C HIS A 424 2.27 7.93 19.57
N GLY A 425 1.82 9.19 19.65
CA GLY A 425 2.40 10.33 18.93
C GLY A 425 1.70 10.73 17.62
N TRP A 426 0.61 10.05 17.25
CA TRP A 426 -0.21 10.43 16.09
C TRP A 426 -0.87 11.80 16.34
N THR A 427 -0.61 12.78 15.48
CA THR A 427 -0.90 14.19 15.78
C THR A 427 -1.72 14.92 14.70
N TYR A 428 -1.44 14.69 13.41
CA TYR A 428 -2.05 15.45 12.33
C TYR A 428 -3.37 14.82 11.84
N ILE A 429 -4.42 15.61 11.69
CA ILE A 429 -5.70 15.25 11.07
C ILE A 429 -5.81 16.06 9.78
N ASN A 430 -5.42 15.44 8.65
CA ASN A 430 -5.33 16.12 7.37
C ASN A 430 -6.61 15.90 6.54
N MET A 431 -7.26 16.99 6.19
CA MET A 431 -8.35 17.00 5.23
C MET A 431 -7.78 17.19 3.83
N ASP A 432 -8.12 16.27 2.92
CA ASP A 432 -7.70 16.30 1.52
C ASP A 432 -8.72 17.04 0.62
N ASP A 433 -8.65 16.83 -0.70
CA ASP A 433 -9.43 17.55 -1.71
C ASP A 433 -10.97 17.47 -1.51
N GLY A 434 -11.69 18.48 -2.01
CA GLY A 434 -13.15 18.54 -2.01
C GLY A 434 -13.77 19.30 -0.83
N TRP A 435 -13.00 20.11 -0.12
CA TRP A 435 -13.48 20.99 0.96
C TRP A 435 -13.84 22.39 0.47
N GLU A 436 -13.36 22.77 -0.72
CA GLU A 436 -13.45 24.10 -1.28
C GLU A 436 -14.87 24.39 -1.82
N ALA A 437 -15.33 25.62 -1.63
CA ALA A 437 -16.53 26.11 -2.31
C ALA A 437 -16.31 26.18 -3.83
N PRO A 438 -17.38 26.07 -4.65
CA PRO A 438 -17.27 26.21 -6.10
C PRO A 438 -16.76 27.60 -6.57
N GLN A 439 -16.90 28.62 -5.72
CA GLN A 439 -16.50 29.99 -6.02
C GLN A 439 -15.80 30.63 -4.82
N ARG A 440 -14.81 31.47 -5.09
CA ARG A 440 -14.17 32.33 -4.09
C ARG A 440 -15.19 33.34 -3.55
N ALA A 441 -14.96 33.82 -2.33
CA ALA A 441 -15.70 34.97 -1.83
C ALA A 441 -15.43 36.21 -2.71
N ARG A 442 -16.31 37.23 -2.63
CA ARG A 442 -16.21 38.46 -3.46
C ARG A 442 -14.87 39.20 -3.31
N ASN A 443 -14.19 39.04 -2.17
CA ASN A 443 -12.86 39.61 -1.89
C ASN A 443 -11.70 38.75 -2.42
N GLY A 444 -11.97 37.63 -3.10
CA GLY A 444 -10.98 36.69 -3.62
C GLY A 444 -10.51 35.63 -2.63
N GLU A 445 -11.00 35.62 -1.39
CA GLU A 445 -10.65 34.58 -0.41
C GLU A 445 -11.22 33.22 -0.83
N ILE A 446 -10.41 32.16 -0.69
CA ILE A 446 -10.91 30.80 -0.69
C ILE A 446 -11.79 30.57 0.55
N VAL A 447 -12.91 29.88 0.37
CA VAL A 447 -13.88 29.58 1.43
C VAL A 447 -14.31 28.11 1.34
N PRO A 448 -14.68 27.49 2.46
CA PRO A 448 -15.14 26.10 2.45
C PRO A 448 -16.56 25.97 1.84
N ASN A 449 -16.89 24.77 1.36
CA ASN A 449 -18.23 24.41 0.91
C ASN A 449 -19.15 24.01 2.08
N GLU A 450 -20.38 23.64 1.77
CA GLU A 450 -21.42 23.27 2.74
C GLU A 450 -21.08 22.03 3.59
N LYS A 451 -20.14 21.18 3.16
CA LYS A 451 -19.66 20.03 3.96
C LYS A 451 -18.79 20.47 5.13
N PHE A 452 -18.27 21.70 5.10
CA PHE A 452 -17.37 22.29 6.08
C PHE A 452 -17.84 23.69 6.48
N PRO A 453 -18.96 23.79 7.24
CA PRO A 453 -19.63 25.07 7.48
C PRO A 453 -18.78 26.10 8.23
N ASP A 454 -17.87 25.66 9.12
CA ASP A 454 -16.92 26.54 9.81
C ASP A 454 -15.55 25.86 10.01
N MET A 455 -14.60 26.22 9.13
CA MET A 455 -13.23 25.69 9.18
C MET A 455 -12.48 26.10 10.45
N LYS A 456 -12.79 27.27 11.03
CA LYS A 456 -12.14 27.74 12.26
C LYS A 456 -12.67 26.99 13.49
N GLU A 457 -13.96 26.68 13.51
CA GLU A 457 -14.53 25.86 14.57
C GLU A 457 -14.00 24.42 14.52
N LEU A 458 -13.89 23.83 13.33
CA LEU A 458 -13.32 22.50 13.14
C LEU A 458 -11.87 22.42 13.65
N THR A 459 -11.02 23.35 13.22
CA THR A 459 -9.62 23.43 13.69
C THR A 459 -9.52 23.67 15.19
N SER A 460 -10.32 24.57 15.75
CA SER A 460 -10.38 24.82 17.20
C SER A 460 -10.78 23.56 17.98
N TYR A 461 -11.73 22.78 17.46
CA TYR A 461 -12.13 21.50 18.05
C TYR A 461 -10.99 20.48 18.06
N VAL A 462 -10.28 20.31 16.95
CA VAL A 462 -9.14 19.40 16.86
C VAL A 462 -8.00 19.85 17.76
N HIS A 463 -7.65 21.14 17.77
CA HIS A 463 -6.63 21.71 18.65
C HIS A 463 -6.96 21.56 20.13
N SER A 464 -8.24 21.58 20.52
CA SER A 464 -8.67 21.39 21.90
C SER A 464 -8.29 20.02 22.48
N LYS A 465 -8.02 19.04 21.60
CA LYS A 465 -7.54 17.69 21.93
C LYS A 465 -6.01 17.57 21.90
N GLY A 466 -5.28 18.63 21.57
CA GLY A 466 -3.83 18.61 21.39
C GLY A 466 -3.36 18.14 20.01
N LEU A 467 -4.29 17.92 19.08
CA LEU A 467 -4.05 17.50 17.70
C LEU A 467 -3.82 18.70 16.78
N LYS A 468 -3.37 18.44 15.55
CA LYS A 468 -3.10 19.43 14.49
C LYS A 468 -3.99 19.17 13.29
N VAL A 469 -4.27 20.20 12.49
CA VAL A 469 -5.13 20.08 11.29
C VAL A 469 -4.35 20.39 10.02
N GLY A 470 -4.50 19.52 9.02
CA GLY A 470 -4.00 19.78 7.68
C GLY A 470 -5.09 20.12 6.68
N ILE A 471 -4.70 20.84 5.64
CA ILE A 471 -5.54 21.19 4.49
C ILE A 471 -4.81 20.84 3.19
N TYR A 472 -5.56 20.83 2.10
CA TYR A 472 -5.08 20.53 0.76
C TYR A 472 -5.32 21.71 -0.19
N SER A 473 -4.41 21.90 -1.14
CA SER A 473 -4.64 22.72 -2.33
C SER A 473 -3.68 22.34 -3.47
N SER A 474 -3.76 23.05 -4.59
CA SER A 474 -2.90 22.90 -5.77
C SER A 474 -2.45 24.27 -6.29
N PRO A 475 -1.24 24.39 -6.89
CA PRO A 475 -0.77 25.63 -7.49
C PRO A 475 -1.45 25.99 -8.80
N GLY A 476 -2.26 25.09 -9.36
CA GLY A 476 -3.10 25.36 -10.51
C GLY A 476 -4.38 26.10 -10.15
N SER A 477 -5.17 26.48 -11.17
CA SER A 477 -6.49 27.09 -10.94
C SER A 477 -7.49 26.09 -10.37
N LEU A 478 -7.27 24.81 -10.61
CA LEU A 478 -8.06 23.69 -10.08
C LEU A 478 -7.19 22.64 -9.37
N THR A 479 -7.75 22.02 -8.35
CA THR A 479 -7.23 20.81 -7.72
C THR A 479 -7.36 19.58 -8.63
N CYS A 480 -6.88 18.42 -8.19
CA CYS A 480 -6.99 17.17 -8.94
C CYS A 480 -8.45 16.71 -9.06
N GLY A 481 -9.25 16.89 -8.01
CA GLY A 481 -10.69 16.67 -7.98
C GLY A 481 -11.51 17.74 -8.71
N GLY A 482 -10.86 18.78 -9.27
CA GLY A 482 -11.52 19.84 -10.03
C GLY A 482 -12.13 20.97 -9.18
N PHE A 483 -11.72 21.10 -7.92
CA PHE A 483 -12.09 22.19 -7.01
C PHE A 483 -11.14 23.37 -7.13
N LEU A 484 -11.40 24.48 -6.44
CA LEU A 484 -10.57 25.69 -6.55
C LEU A 484 -9.13 25.46 -6.03
N GLY A 485 -8.14 25.68 -6.89
CA GLY A 485 -6.73 25.76 -6.47
C GLY A 485 -6.31 27.18 -6.08
N SER A 486 -5.05 27.34 -5.66
CA SER A 486 -4.50 28.59 -5.13
C SER A 486 -3.85 29.52 -6.16
N TYR A 487 -3.84 29.17 -7.44
CA TYR A 487 -3.18 29.97 -8.48
C TYR A 487 -3.62 31.44 -8.45
N GLN A 488 -2.65 32.36 -8.39
CA GLN A 488 -2.84 33.82 -8.30
C GLN A 488 -3.47 34.35 -7.00
N HIS A 489 -3.74 33.47 -6.04
CA HIS A 489 -4.34 33.78 -4.74
C HIS A 489 -3.51 33.25 -3.56
N GLU A 490 -2.27 32.83 -3.80
CA GLU A 490 -1.45 32.07 -2.85
C GLU A 490 -1.29 32.80 -1.51
N MET A 491 -1.12 34.12 -1.54
CA MET A 491 -1.01 34.95 -0.33
C MET A 491 -2.34 35.07 0.42
N GLN A 492 -3.46 35.18 -0.30
CA GLN A 492 -4.78 35.26 0.32
C GLN A 492 -5.13 33.92 0.98
N ASP A 493 -4.86 32.82 0.29
CA ASP A 493 -5.14 31.47 0.76
C ASP A 493 -4.26 31.12 1.97
N ALA A 494 -2.95 31.41 1.92
CA ALA A 494 -2.05 31.22 3.07
C ALA A 494 -2.51 31.98 4.32
N LYS A 495 -3.01 33.21 4.16
CA LYS A 495 -3.59 33.99 5.27
C LYS A 495 -4.90 33.40 5.80
N SER A 496 -5.76 32.90 4.91
CA SER A 496 -6.97 32.17 5.32
C SER A 496 -6.62 30.93 6.13
N TYR A 497 -5.66 30.12 5.65
CA TYR A 497 -5.19 28.93 6.36
C TYR A 497 -4.66 29.26 7.76
N ALA A 498 -3.82 30.29 7.90
CA ALA A 498 -3.33 30.72 9.20
C ALA A 498 -4.44 31.26 10.12
N ARG A 499 -5.42 32.01 9.57
CA ARG A 499 -6.57 32.54 10.32
C ARG A 499 -7.50 31.44 10.81
N TRP A 500 -7.68 30.38 10.03
CA TRP A 500 -8.43 29.20 10.45
C TRP A 500 -7.64 28.39 11.49
N GLY A 501 -6.31 28.38 11.42
CA GLY A 501 -5.47 27.62 12.36
C GLY A 501 -4.95 26.32 11.77
N ILE A 502 -4.82 26.25 10.45
CA ILE A 502 -4.20 25.11 9.76
C ILE A 502 -2.72 24.98 10.16
N ASP A 503 -2.23 23.75 10.31
CA ASP A 503 -0.88 23.39 10.74
C ASP A 503 -0.09 22.61 9.67
N TYR A 504 -0.74 22.18 8.60
CA TYR A 504 -0.17 21.38 7.51
C TYR A 504 -0.84 21.74 6.18
N LEU A 505 -0.07 21.90 5.11
CA LEU A 505 -0.56 22.10 3.76
C LEU A 505 0.04 21.01 2.84
N LYS A 506 -0.82 20.14 2.31
CA LYS A 506 -0.51 19.33 1.12
C LYS A 506 -0.73 20.20 -0.11
N TYR A 507 0.31 20.38 -0.93
CA TYR A 507 0.28 21.24 -2.10
C TYR A 507 0.64 20.47 -3.36
N ASP A 508 -0.38 20.19 -4.16
CA ASP A 508 -0.35 19.24 -5.27
C ASP A 508 0.31 19.79 -6.55
N TRP A 509 0.16 19.12 -7.68
CA TRP A 509 0.56 19.60 -9.01
C TRP A 509 -0.64 19.80 -9.95
N CYS A 510 -1.46 18.76 -10.15
CA CYS A 510 -2.76 18.80 -10.85
C CYS A 510 -2.83 19.77 -12.06
N SER A 511 -3.76 20.74 -12.05
CA SER A 511 -3.97 21.66 -13.16
C SER A 511 -2.82 22.65 -13.40
N TYR A 512 -1.83 22.73 -12.50
CA TYR A 512 -0.61 23.50 -12.75
C TYR A 512 0.19 22.95 -13.93
N GLY A 513 0.02 21.67 -14.28
CA GLY A 513 0.59 21.11 -15.51
C GLY A 513 0.13 21.83 -16.79
N ARG A 514 -0.98 22.57 -16.76
CA ARG A 514 -1.45 23.41 -17.87
C ARG A 514 -0.90 24.85 -17.85
N ILE A 515 -0.26 25.23 -16.75
CA ILE A 515 0.31 26.55 -16.47
C ILE A 515 1.83 26.52 -16.62
N ALA A 516 2.46 25.43 -16.17
CA ALA A 516 3.87 25.16 -16.36
C ALA A 516 4.21 25.21 -17.86
N LYS A 517 5.32 25.87 -18.19
CA LYS A 517 5.74 26.05 -19.58
C LYS A 517 6.35 24.78 -20.16
N ASP A 518 7.11 24.08 -19.33
CA ASP A 518 7.84 22.85 -19.64
C ASP A 518 8.13 22.09 -18.33
N ASN A 519 8.87 20.99 -18.45
CA ASN A 519 9.30 20.15 -17.32
C ASN A 519 10.70 20.53 -16.80
N SER A 520 11.18 21.74 -17.06
CA SER A 520 12.46 22.20 -16.50
C SER A 520 12.38 22.31 -14.97
N LEU A 521 13.51 22.07 -14.31
CA LEU A 521 13.57 22.13 -12.85
C LEU A 521 13.16 23.50 -12.30
N GLU A 522 13.44 24.58 -13.02
CA GLU A 522 13.02 25.93 -12.64
C GLU A 522 11.50 26.09 -12.64
N GLU A 523 10.80 25.58 -13.66
CA GLU A 523 9.33 25.63 -13.71
C GLU A 523 8.69 24.67 -12.68
N LEU A 524 9.31 23.52 -12.37
CA LEU A 524 8.88 22.63 -11.28
C LEU A 524 8.98 23.28 -9.90
N LYS A 525 10.05 24.04 -9.63
CA LYS A 525 10.30 24.71 -8.34
C LYS A 525 9.41 25.93 -8.10
N LYS A 526 9.10 26.66 -9.16
CA LYS A 526 8.43 27.97 -9.12
C LYS A 526 7.16 28.05 -8.26
N PRO A 527 6.16 27.14 -8.38
CA PRO A 527 4.94 27.25 -7.58
C PRO A 527 5.21 27.04 -6.08
N TYR A 528 6.13 26.13 -5.76
CA TYR A 528 6.48 25.82 -4.37
C TYR A 528 7.25 26.96 -3.72
N LEU A 529 8.17 27.61 -4.44
CA LEU A 529 8.84 28.83 -3.99
C LEU A 529 7.85 29.96 -3.69
N LEU A 530 6.81 30.11 -4.52
CA LEU A 530 5.79 31.14 -4.32
C LEU A 530 4.96 30.85 -3.07
N MET A 531 4.42 29.64 -2.94
CA MET A 531 3.61 29.27 -1.78
C MET A 531 4.41 29.31 -0.48
N ARG A 532 5.67 28.86 -0.46
CA ARG A 532 6.54 28.97 0.72
C ARG A 532 6.67 30.42 1.20
N LYS A 533 6.94 31.37 0.29
CA LYS A 533 7.01 32.81 0.61
C LYS A 533 5.70 33.34 1.19
N CYS A 534 4.56 32.79 0.77
CA CYS A 534 3.25 33.14 1.32
C CYS A 534 3.06 32.58 2.73
N LEU A 535 3.38 31.30 2.95
CA LEU A 535 3.30 30.65 4.26
C LEU A 535 4.20 31.34 5.29
N ASP A 536 5.43 31.74 4.92
CA ASP A 536 6.34 32.47 5.80
C ASP A 536 5.76 33.80 6.30
N LYS A 537 4.86 34.42 5.52
CA LYS A 537 4.20 35.70 5.85
C LYS A 537 2.82 35.52 6.47
N ALA A 538 2.32 34.29 6.57
CA ALA A 538 1.00 34.00 7.10
C ALA A 538 0.94 34.08 8.64
N GLY A 539 2.10 33.98 9.33
CA GLY A 539 2.21 34.15 10.77
C GLY A 539 1.85 32.92 11.61
N ARG A 540 1.96 31.72 11.00
CA ARG A 540 1.73 30.43 11.66
C ARG A 540 2.70 29.38 11.11
N ASP A 541 3.11 28.43 11.95
CA ASP A 541 3.85 27.27 11.47
C ASP A 541 2.90 26.30 10.74
N ILE A 542 3.13 26.16 9.43
CA ILE A 542 2.40 25.24 8.55
C ILE A 542 3.45 24.34 7.90
N VAL A 543 3.36 23.03 8.16
CA VAL A 543 4.17 22.00 7.49
C VAL A 543 3.85 22.04 6.00
N PHE A 544 4.86 22.18 5.16
CA PHE A 544 4.69 22.30 3.72
C PHE A 544 5.05 20.99 3.01
N SER A 545 4.01 20.27 2.58
CA SER A 545 4.09 18.96 1.94
C SER A 545 3.91 19.08 0.44
N LEU A 546 4.99 18.87 -0.31
CA LEU A 546 4.99 18.97 -1.78
C LEU A 546 4.43 17.69 -2.39
N CYS A 547 3.45 17.80 -3.28
CA CYS A 547 2.83 16.66 -3.96
C CYS A 547 2.96 16.84 -5.48
N GLN A 548 4.17 16.66 -6.01
CA GLN A 548 4.48 16.65 -7.45
C GLN A 548 4.93 15.28 -7.96
N TYR A 549 4.71 14.23 -7.17
CA TYR A 549 4.88 12.83 -7.59
C TYR A 549 6.32 12.39 -7.94
N GLY A 550 7.34 13.06 -7.42
CA GLY A 550 8.76 12.71 -7.64
C GLY A 550 9.42 13.39 -8.85
N MET A 551 8.68 14.23 -9.58
CA MET A 551 9.14 15.01 -10.72
C MET A 551 10.47 15.74 -10.46
N GLY A 552 11.37 15.63 -11.44
CA GLY A 552 12.68 16.29 -11.38
C GLY A 552 13.56 15.82 -10.23
N GLU A 553 13.35 14.61 -9.70
CA GLU A 553 14.08 14.08 -8.54
C GLU A 553 13.92 15.00 -7.32
N VAL A 554 12.68 15.25 -6.89
CA VAL A 554 12.34 16.21 -5.83
C VAL A 554 13.19 16.11 -4.56
N TRP A 555 13.69 14.93 -4.21
CA TRP A 555 14.58 14.76 -3.07
C TRP A 555 15.86 15.61 -3.16
N LYS A 556 16.31 15.96 -4.36
CA LYS A 556 17.45 16.86 -4.59
C LYS A 556 17.12 18.33 -4.37
N TRP A 557 15.86 18.75 -4.52
CA TRP A 557 15.50 20.18 -4.59
C TRP A 557 14.33 20.63 -3.71
N GLY A 558 13.51 19.73 -3.16
CA GLY A 558 12.34 20.06 -2.34
C GLY A 558 12.68 20.91 -1.12
N HIS A 559 13.85 20.67 -0.53
CA HIS A 559 14.39 21.49 0.55
C HIS A 559 14.75 22.92 0.13
N GLU A 560 15.18 23.13 -1.12
CA GLU A 560 15.57 24.45 -1.64
C GLU A 560 14.38 25.39 -1.79
N VAL A 561 13.18 24.81 -2.00
CA VAL A 561 11.92 25.56 -2.08
C VAL A 561 11.18 25.64 -0.75
N GLY A 562 11.81 25.17 0.34
CA GLY A 562 11.30 25.23 1.69
C GLY A 562 10.19 24.22 2.01
N GLY A 563 10.14 23.09 1.27
CA GLY A 563 9.34 21.94 1.66
C GLY A 563 9.86 21.26 2.92
N ASP A 564 8.95 20.81 3.76
CA ASP A 564 9.26 20.02 4.96
C ASP A 564 9.16 18.51 4.65
N CYS A 565 8.29 18.12 3.71
CA CYS A 565 8.25 16.79 3.11
C CYS A 565 7.81 16.86 1.63
N TRP A 566 8.09 15.81 0.86
CA TRP A 566 7.77 15.76 -0.57
C TRP A 566 7.48 14.35 -1.08
N ARG A 567 6.40 14.22 -1.86
CA ARG A 567 6.03 12.99 -2.56
C ARG A 567 7.13 12.56 -3.53
N THR A 568 7.61 11.33 -3.39
CA THR A 568 8.71 10.78 -4.21
C THR A 568 8.25 9.91 -5.38
N THR A 569 6.98 9.54 -5.41
CA THR A 569 6.37 8.66 -6.42
C THR A 569 4.97 9.12 -6.80
N GLY A 570 4.36 8.49 -7.81
CA GLY A 570 2.91 8.49 -8.01
C GLY A 570 2.15 7.95 -6.80
N ASP A 571 0.82 8.02 -6.86
CA ASP A 571 -0.05 7.67 -5.73
C ASP A 571 0.00 6.17 -5.43
N ILE A 572 -0.01 5.84 -4.14
CA ILE A 572 -0.15 4.46 -3.68
C ILE A 572 -1.57 3.95 -3.96
N GLU A 573 -1.65 2.69 -4.38
CA GLU A 573 -2.91 1.96 -4.52
C GLU A 573 -2.94 0.84 -3.46
N ASP A 574 -4.14 0.39 -3.10
CA ASP A 574 -4.34 -0.73 -2.18
C ASP A 574 -4.03 -2.09 -2.85
N THR A 575 -2.78 -2.28 -3.23
CA THR A 575 -2.25 -3.54 -3.80
C THR A 575 -0.83 -3.78 -3.31
N TRP A 576 -0.44 -5.05 -3.20
CA TRP A 576 0.93 -5.41 -2.87
C TRP A 576 1.93 -4.83 -3.88
N GLU A 577 1.59 -4.88 -5.17
CA GLU A 577 2.45 -4.37 -6.24
C GLU A 577 2.70 -2.88 -6.10
N SER A 578 1.66 -2.07 -5.87
CA SER A 578 1.84 -0.63 -5.70
C SER A 578 2.66 -0.32 -4.44
N MET A 579 2.25 -0.86 -3.29
CA MET A 579 2.93 -0.61 -2.02
C MET A 579 4.39 -1.06 -2.02
N SER A 580 4.68 -2.27 -2.50
CA SER A 580 6.03 -2.83 -2.53
C SER A 580 6.95 -2.12 -3.52
N ASN A 581 6.45 -1.76 -4.72
CA ASN A 581 7.25 -1.01 -5.70
C ASN A 581 7.59 0.38 -5.20
N ILE A 582 6.63 1.08 -4.57
CA ILE A 582 6.86 2.40 -3.98
C ILE A 582 7.85 2.29 -2.83
N GLY A 583 7.59 1.45 -1.84
CA GLY A 583 8.42 1.35 -0.64
C GLY A 583 9.86 0.89 -0.93
N PHE A 584 10.04 -0.18 -1.73
CA PHE A 584 11.37 -0.74 -1.98
C PHE A 584 12.21 0.02 -3.02
N SER A 585 11.67 1.07 -3.66
CA SER A 585 12.40 1.95 -4.57
C SER A 585 12.99 3.19 -3.89
N GLN A 586 12.75 3.39 -2.60
CA GLN A 586 13.16 4.60 -1.87
C GLN A 586 14.67 4.68 -1.55
N ASP A 587 15.49 3.69 -1.93
CA ASP A 587 16.94 3.74 -1.67
C ASP A 587 17.63 4.89 -2.41
N VAL A 588 17.06 5.33 -3.54
CA VAL A 588 17.59 6.47 -4.31
C VAL A 588 17.41 7.81 -3.61
N CYS A 589 16.33 7.97 -2.83
CA CYS A 589 15.98 9.23 -2.17
C CYS A 589 16.35 9.23 -0.67
N ALA A 590 16.49 8.06 -0.04
CA ALA A 590 16.82 7.92 1.37
C ALA A 590 18.01 8.81 1.84
N PRO A 591 19.12 8.97 1.08
CA PRO A 591 20.23 9.84 1.48
C PRO A 591 19.88 11.32 1.70
N TYR A 592 18.72 11.78 1.23
CA TYR A 592 18.28 13.17 1.34
C TYR A 592 17.41 13.41 2.59
N THR A 593 17.00 12.35 3.29
CA THR A 593 16.31 12.42 4.57
C THR A 593 17.22 13.03 5.65
N ARG A 594 16.70 14.01 6.39
CA ARG A 594 17.35 14.65 7.54
C ARG A 594 16.30 15.45 8.33
N PRO A 595 16.58 15.93 9.56
CA PRO A 595 15.57 16.60 10.38
C PRO A 595 14.94 17.80 9.65
N GLY A 596 13.60 17.82 9.58
CA GLY A 596 12.84 18.85 8.87
C GLY A 596 12.66 18.61 7.35
N TYR A 597 13.15 17.49 6.82
CA TYR A 597 13.16 17.18 5.38
C TYR A 597 12.91 15.68 5.12
N TRP A 598 11.71 15.34 4.68
CA TRP A 598 11.25 13.95 4.59
C TRP A 598 10.83 13.53 3.19
N ASN A 599 11.33 12.39 2.76
CA ASN A 599 10.84 11.69 1.58
C ASN A 599 9.49 11.04 1.89
N ASP A 600 8.47 11.35 1.10
CA ASP A 600 7.10 10.87 1.27
C ASP A 600 6.75 9.82 0.18
N PRO A 601 6.84 8.52 0.50
CA PRO A 601 6.35 7.44 -0.35
C PRO A 601 4.83 7.25 -0.26
N ASP A 602 4.08 8.28 0.13
CA ASP A 602 2.62 8.32 0.21
C ASP A 602 2.01 7.59 1.43
N MET A 603 0.70 7.71 1.56
CA MET A 603 -0.11 7.33 2.71
C MET A 603 -0.13 5.83 3.03
N LEU A 604 -0.49 5.49 4.27
CA LEU A 604 -0.62 4.12 4.73
C LEU A 604 -1.96 3.50 4.28
N VAL A 605 -1.90 2.37 3.57
CA VAL A 605 -3.08 1.61 3.08
C VAL A 605 -3.35 0.38 3.96
N VAL A 606 -3.64 0.61 5.24
CA VAL A 606 -4.02 -0.43 6.21
C VAL A 606 -5.49 -0.30 6.61
N GLY A 607 -6.10 -1.30 7.24
CA GLY A 607 -7.48 -1.19 7.75
C GLY A 607 -8.53 -1.03 6.66
N TRP A 608 -9.55 -0.17 6.87
CA TRP A 608 -10.64 0.07 5.90
C TRP A 608 -10.37 1.31 5.04
N VAL A 609 -10.22 1.11 3.73
CA VAL A 609 -9.93 2.13 2.69
C VAL A 609 -11.04 2.13 1.62
N GLY A 610 -11.02 3.05 0.65
CA GLY A 610 -12.05 3.09 -0.40
C GLY A 610 -11.99 4.20 -1.46
N TRP A 611 -11.14 5.23 -1.31
CA TRP A 611 -11.02 6.38 -2.24
C TRP A 611 -12.37 7.02 -2.64
N GLY A 612 -13.36 6.92 -1.75
CA GLY A 612 -14.75 7.25 -2.06
C GLY A 612 -15.73 6.76 -0.99
N PRO A 613 -17.04 6.82 -1.24
CA PRO A 613 -18.05 6.45 -0.24
C PRO A 613 -18.15 4.93 0.00
N SER A 614 -17.52 4.10 -0.83
CA SER A 614 -17.58 2.64 -0.76
C SER A 614 -16.31 2.08 -0.15
N LEU A 615 -16.32 1.96 1.19
CA LEU A 615 -15.22 1.36 1.92
C LEU A 615 -15.13 -0.16 1.74
N HIS A 616 -13.91 -0.67 1.75
CA HIS A 616 -13.57 -2.09 1.88
C HIS A 616 -12.33 -2.23 2.78
N PRO A 617 -12.10 -3.41 3.38
CA PRO A 617 -10.82 -3.70 4.00
C PRO A 617 -9.71 -3.66 2.96
N THR A 618 -8.51 -3.27 3.38
CA THR A 618 -7.32 -3.32 2.55
C THR A 618 -7.14 -4.70 1.93
N ARG A 619 -6.73 -4.71 0.66
CA ARG A 619 -6.37 -5.92 -0.08
C ARG A 619 -5.01 -6.47 0.35
N LEU A 620 -4.24 -5.73 1.14
CA LEU A 620 -3.00 -6.21 1.73
C LEU A 620 -3.27 -7.29 2.77
N THR A 621 -2.57 -8.40 2.66
CA THR A 621 -2.57 -9.44 3.70
C THR A 621 -2.01 -8.90 5.03
N PRO A 622 -2.33 -9.53 6.17
CA PRO A 622 -1.74 -9.14 7.46
C PRO A 622 -0.21 -9.06 7.44
N SER A 623 0.48 -10.00 6.77
CA SER A 623 1.94 -9.96 6.63
C SER A 623 2.43 -8.79 5.77
N GLU A 624 1.73 -8.47 4.68
CA GLU A 624 2.04 -7.31 3.83
C GLU A 624 1.86 -5.98 4.57
N GLN A 625 0.88 -5.89 5.45
CA GLN A 625 0.68 -4.70 6.29
C GLN A 625 1.80 -4.53 7.32
N TYR A 626 2.34 -5.61 7.89
CA TYR A 626 3.56 -5.55 8.72
C TYR A 626 4.76 -5.06 7.90
N THR A 627 4.93 -5.53 6.66
CA THR A 627 5.95 -5.02 5.73
C THR A 627 5.80 -3.53 5.49
N HIS A 628 4.58 -3.08 5.20
CA HIS A 628 4.28 -1.69 4.90
C HIS A 628 4.67 -0.75 6.06
N ILE A 629 4.22 -1.02 7.28
CA ILE A 629 4.56 -0.21 8.46
C ILE A 629 6.07 -0.26 8.75
N THR A 630 6.67 -1.45 8.71
CA THR A 630 8.10 -1.63 8.99
C THR A 630 8.97 -0.80 8.04
N LEU A 631 8.66 -0.86 6.74
CA LEU A 631 9.43 -0.18 5.71
C LEU A 631 9.29 1.34 5.82
N TRP A 632 8.07 1.87 5.98
CA TRP A 632 7.85 3.32 6.18
C TRP A 632 8.54 3.83 7.45
N CYS A 633 8.58 3.01 8.51
CA CYS A 633 9.30 3.39 9.73
C CYS A 633 10.82 3.45 9.52
N LEU A 634 11.42 2.47 8.83
CA LEU A 634 12.85 2.48 8.51
C LEU A 634 13.23 3.65 7.61
N LEU A 635 12.37 4.00 6.65
CA LEU A 635 12.61 5.10 5.72
C LEU A 635 12.51 6.50 6.35
N SER A 636 12.04 6.60 7.60
CA SER A 636 11.65 7.88 8.23
C SER A 636 10.68 8.66 7.33
N SER A 637 9.72 7.94 6.75
CA SER A 637 8.65 8.53 5.95
C SER A 637 7.63 9.23 6.84
N PRO A 638 6.91 10.26 6.34
CA PRO A 638 5.65 10.67 6.95
C PRO A 638 4.74 9.44 7.12
N LEU A 639 4.13 9.31 8.29
CA LEU A 639 3.17 8.24 8.57
C LEU A 639 1.78 8.85 8.55
N LEU A 640 1.08 8.72 7.43
CA LEU A 640 -0.27 9.25 7.26
C LEU A 640 -1.25 8.09 7.10
N ILE A 641 -2.03 7.79 8.14
CA ILE A 641 -3.06 6.74 8.12
C ILE A 641 -4.11 7.10 7.07
N GLY A 642 -4.36 6.20 6.12
CA GLY A 642 -5.35 6.39 5.05
C GLY A 642 -6.71 5.72 5.28
N CYS A 643 -6.94 5.14 6.46
CA CYS A 643 -8.13 4.32 6.73
C CYS A 643 -9.22 5.07 7.49
N ASP A 644 -10.45 4.55 7.47
CA ASP A 644 -11.53 5.00 8.35
C ASP A 644 -11.24 4.57 9.81
N LEU A 645 -10.88 5.54 10.65
CA LEU A 645 -10.51 5.29 12.04
C LEU A 645 -11.67 4.79 12.90
N THR A 646 -12.93 4.99 12.47
CA THR A 646 -14.11 4.48 13.19
C THR A 646 -14.30 2.97 13.03
N LYS A 647 -13.53 2.34 12.13
CA LYS A 647 -13.55 0.91 11.82
C LYS A 647 -12.26 0.19 12.21
N LEU A 648 -11.43 0.78 13.08
CA LEU A 648 -10.21 0.13 13.56
C LEU A 648 -10.54 -1.15 14.32
N ASP A 649 -10.02 -2.27 13.80
CA ASP A 649 -9.98 -3.53 14.52
C ASP A 649 -8.70 -3.66 15.35
N ALA A 650 -8.63 -4.70 16.19
CA ALA A 650 -7.51 -4.91 17.10
C ALA A 650 -6.18 -5.12 16.37
N PHE A 651 -6.19 -5.72 15.18
CA PHE A 651 -4.98 -5.94 14.38
C PHE A 651 -4.45 -4.64 13.80
N THR A 652 -5.33 -3.86 13.16
CA THR A 652 -5.02 -2.57 12.55
C THR A 652 -4.54 -1.61 13.63
N LEU A 653 -5.20 -1.57 14.79
CA LEU A 653 -4.73 -0.76 15.92
C LEU A 653 -3.34 -1.20 16.38
N ASN A 654 -3.06 -2.50 16.49
CA ASN A 654 -1.72 -3.01 16.83
C ASN A 654 -0.63 -2.54 15.85
N LEU A 655 -0.92 -2.49 14.54
CA LEU A 655 0.03 -1.99 13.54
C LEU A 655 0.43 -0.53 13.81
N LEU A 656 -0.51 0.25 14.36
CA LEU A 656 -0.38 1.69 14.58
C LEU A 656 0.05 2.04 16.02
N THR A 657 0.17 1.08 16.93
CA THR A 657 0.38 1.35 18.38
C THR A 657 1.62 0.64 18.95
N ASN A 658 2.55 0.23 18.10
CA ASN A 658 3.85 -0.28 18.54
C ASN A 658 4.87 0.85 18.72
N ASP A 659 5.06 1.29 19.98
CA ASP A 659 5.97 2.39 20.32
C ASP A 659 7.44 2.17 19.93
N GLU A 660 7.91 0.92 19.87
CA GLU A 660 9.31 0.64 19.51
C GLU A 660 9.54 0.72 18.00
N VAL A 661 8.58 0.27 17.21
CA VAL A 661 8.58 0.42 15.74
C VAL A 661 8.45 1.91 15.37
N LEU A 662 7.49 2.61 16.00
CA LEU A 662 7.29 4.06 15.78
C LEU A 662 8.51 4.89 16.22
N ALA A 663 9.21 4.49 17.29
CA ALA A 663 10.42 5.17 17.72
C ALA A 663 11.56 5.11 16.68
N VAL A 664 11.60 4.09 15.82
CA VAL A 664 12.58 4.04 14.72
C VAL A 664 12.28 5.11 13.67
N ASN A 665 11.00 5.31 13.35
CA ASN A 665 10.56 6.39 12.46
C ASN A 665 10.89 7.77 13.05
N GLN A 666 10.58 7.95 14.33
CA GLN A 666 10.71 9.20 15.08
C GLN A 666 12.11 9.44 15.69
N ASP A 667 13.10 8.60 15.36
CA ASP A 667 14.46 8.74 15.87
C ASP A 667 15.09 10.08 15.42
N PRO A 668 15.57 10.93 16.35
CA PRO A 668 16.02 12.29 16.06
C PRO A 668 17.23 12.40 15.14
N ALA A 669 18.05 11.35 15.02
CA ALA A 669 19.23 11.38 14.17
C ALA A 669 18.85 11.41 12.68
N ALA A 670 17.62 10.99 12.33
CA ALA A 670 17.07 11.02 10.97
C ALA A 670 18.02 10.42 9.93
N LYS A 671 18.75 9.38 10.32
CA LYS A 671 19.74 8.73 9.45
C LYS A 671 19.04 8.06 8.27
N PRO A 672 19.65 8.09 7.08
CA PRO A 672 19.07 7.47 5.90
C PRO A 672 18.99 5.96 6.08
N ALA A 673 17.87 5.36 5.69
CA ALA A 673 17.78 3.92 5.54
C ALA A 673 18.73 3.44 4.44
N GLN A 674 19.29 2.25 4.61
CA GLN A 674 20.21 1.64 3.66
C GLN A 674 19.74 0.23 3.33
N ARG A 675 19.58 -0.06 2.04
CA ARG A 675 19.35 -1.42 1.56
C ARG A 675 20.69 -2.15 1.42
N ILE A 676 20.99 -3.05 2.35
CA ILE A 676 22.24 -3.81 2.37
C ILE A 676 22.14 -5.14 1.63
N LEU A 677 20.92 -5.66 1.42
CA LEU A 677 20.67 -6.85 0.63
C LEU A 677 19.48 -6.62 -0.31
N LYS A 678 19.65 -7.01 -1.57
CA LYS A 678 18.59 -7.13 -2.58
C LYS A 678 18.75 -8.45 -3.33
N ALA A 679 18.12 -9.50 -2.81
CA ALA A 679 18.04 -10.80 -3.46
C ALA A 679 16.74 -10.92 -4.28
N GLU A 680 16.62 -11.97 -5.09
CA GLU A 680 15.41 -12.25 -5.89
C GLU A 680 14.14 -12.39 -5.02
N THR A 681 14.29 -13.00 -3.84
CA THR A 681 13.18 -13.34 -2.95
C THR A 681 13.25 -12.66 -1.57
N GLY A 682 14.13 -11.68 -1.37
CA GLY A 682 14.18 -10.95 -0.11
C GLY A 682 15.08 -9.73 -0.09
N GLN A 683 14.84 -8.84 0.86
CA GLN A 683 15.62 -7.61 1.07
C GLN A 683 15.94 -7.41 2.55
N ILE A 684 17.07 -6.76 2.84
CA ILE A 684 17.41 -6.30 4.19
C ILE A 684 17.72 -4.81 4.14
N TRP A 685 17.05 -4.07 5.01
CA TRP A 685 17.24 -2.64 5.18
C TRP A 685 17.68 -2.34 6.61
N ILE A 686 18.55 -1.36 6.77
CA ILE A 686 19.04 -0.90 8.07
C ILE A 686 18.89 0.61 8.24
N LYS A 687 18.81 1.05 9.49
CA LYS A 687 18.81 2.45 9.88
C LYS A 687 19.63 2.62 11.18
N PRO A 688 20.78 3.31 11.14
CA PRO A 688 21.48 3.71 12.36
C PRO A 688 20.63 4.69 13.19
N LEU A 689 20.62 4.55 14.51
CA LEU A 689 19.82 5.36 15.43
C LEU A 689 20.71 6.32 16.25
N GLU A 690 20.11 7.32 16.89
CA GLU A 690 20.81 8.36 17.66
C GLU A 690 21.68 7.79 18.80
N ASP A 691 21.23 6.71 19.44
CA ASP A 691 21.91 6.07 20.56
C ASP A 691 23.06 5.12 20.14
N GLY A 692 23.35 5.03 18.84
CA GLY A 692 24.40 4.17 18.28
C GLY A 692 23.95 2.73 18.00
N SER A 693 22.70 2.37 18.30
CA SER A 693 22.13 1.10 17.86
C SER A 693 21.69 1.14 16.39
N ILE A 694 21.36 -0.02 15.82
CA ILE A 694 20.91 -0.15 14.43
C ILE A 694 19.55 -0.83 14.41
N ALA A 695 18.54 -0.21 13.80
CA ALA A 695 17.31 -0.89 13.42
C ALA A 695 17.51 -1.63 12.09
N ALA A 696 16.98 -2.85 11.97
CA ALA A 696 17.03 -3.64 10.74
C ALA A 696 15.68 -4.28 10.43
N GLY A 697 15.27 -4.21 9.16
CA GLY A 697 14.09 -4.89 8.62
C GLY A 697 14.50 -5.99 7.65
N LEU A 698 14.03 -7.22 7.88
CA LEU A 698 14.23 -8.37 7.02
C LEU A 698 12.90 -8.66 6.30
N PHE A 699 12.88 -8.49 4.98
CA PHE A 699 11.67 -8.54 4.15
C PHE A 699 11.70 -9.73 3.21
N ASN A 700 10.70 -10.60 3.28
CA ASN A 700 10.53 -11.69 2.34
C ASN A 700 9.65 -11.21 1.19
N THR A 701 10.19 -11.15 -0.04
CA THR A 701 9.44 -10.68 -1.22
C THR A 701 8.89 -11.83 -2.06
N SER A 702 8.86 -13.05 -1.51
CA SER A 702 8.32 -14.23 -2.19
C SER A 702 6.96 -14.65 -1.64
N GLU A 703 6.31 -15.55 -2.38
CA GLU A 703 5.00 -16.14 -2.10
C GLU A 703 5.04 -17.29 -1.06
N LYS A 704 6.19 -17.53 -0.42
CA LYS A 704 6.38 -18.65 0.52
C LYS A 704 7.14 -18.20 1.75
N ASP A 705 6.91 -18.87 2.88
CA ASP A 705 7.73 -18.69 4.08
C ASP A 705 9.23 -18.85 3.71
N GLN A 706 10.07 -17.92 4.16
CA GLN A 706 11.52 -17.93 3.89
C GLN A 706 12.33 -17.75 5.18
N ASN A 707 13.40 -18.51 5.34
CA ASN A 707 14.40 -18.20 6.36
C ASN A 707 15.32 -17.08 5.83
N MET A 708 15.45 -16.01 6.60
CA MET A 708 16.29 -14.86 6.28
C MET A 708 17.43 -14.75 7.30
N THR A 709 18.59 -14.32 6.81
CA THR A 709 19.82 -14.21 7.61
C THR A 709 20.40 -12.80 7.44
N LEU A 710 20.62 -12.11 8.56
CA LEU A 710 21.41 -10.87 8.62
C LEU A 710 22.78 -11.21 9.20
N ALA A 711 23.81 -11.24 8.36
CA ALA A 711 25.18 -11.42 8.81
C ALA A 711 25.76 -10.10 9.33
N PHE A 712 26.32 -10.10 10.55
CA PHE A 712 26.81 -8.88 11.19
C PHE A 712 28.06 -8.31 10.52
N LYS A 713 28.83 -9.13 9.81
CA LYS A 713 29.94 -8.69 8.97
C LYS A 713 29.49 -7.73 7.85
N ASP A 714 28.26 -7.86 7.34
CA ASP A 714 27.70 -7.01 6.28
C ASP A 714 27.36 -5.61 6.83
N LEU A 715 27.26 -5.49 8.16
CA LEU A 715 27.13 -4.24 8.91
C LEU A 715 28.47 -3.71 9.42
N HIS A 716 29.58 -4.37 9.11
CA HIS A 716 30.90 -4.12 9.69
C HIS A 716 30.92 -4.23 11.23
N LEU A 717 30.04 -5.05 11.79
CA LEU A 717 29.97 -5.34 13.22
C LEU A 717 30.81 -6.58 13.57
N SER A 718 31.34 -6.58 14.80
CA SER A 718 32.14 -7.68 15.33
C SER A 718 31.88 -7.85 16.83
N GLY A 719 31.96 -9.08 17.32
CA GLY A 719 31.65 -9.39 18.71
C GLY A 719 30.18 -9.74 18.92
N LYS A 720 29.75 -9.81 20.18
CA LYS A 720 28.37 -10.20 20.53
C LYS A 720 27.49 -8.98 20.65
N HIS A 721 26.39 -8.96 19.90
CA HIS A 721 25.39 -7.89 19.93
C HIS A 721 24.08 -8.40 20.52
N LYS A 722 23.42 -7.57 21.33
CA LYS A 722 22.07 -7.87 21.84
C LYS A 722 21.05 -7.53 20.76
N ILE A 723 20.09 -8.44 20.57
CA ILE A 723 19.03 -8.30 19.58
C ILE A 723 17.68 -8.21 20.28
N ARG A 724 16.87 -7.23 19.88
CA ARG A 724 15.48 -7.06 20.31
C ARG A 724 14.56 -7.08 19.10
N ASN A 725 13.55 -7.94 19.13
CA ASN A 725 12.44 -7.93 18.19
C ASN A 725 11.48 -6.79 18.57
N LEU A 726 11.30 -5.82 17.68
CA LEU A 726 10.54 -4.61 17.96
C LEU A 726 9.02 -4.84 17.89
N TRP A 727 8.57 -5.63 16.91
CA TRP A 727 7.15 -5.97 16.81
C TRP A 727 6.67 -6.75 18.03
N ARG A 728 7.46 -7.72 18.49
CA ARG A 728 7.13 -8.56 19.66
C ARG A 728 7.57 -7.94 20.99
N GLN A 729 8.28 -6.82 20.96
CA GLN A 729 8.91 -6.18 22.12
C GLN A 729 9.68 -7.18 23.01
N LYS A 730 10.45 -8.07 22.35
CA LYS A 730 11.07 -9.24 22.98
C LYS A 730 12.58 -9.24 22.75
N ASP A 731 13.34 -9.49 23.81
CA ASP A 731 14.78 -9.72 23.69
C ASP A 731 15.04 -11.13 23.14
N GLU A 732 15.74 -11.22 22.01
CA GLU A 732 16.07 -12.51 21.36
C GLU A 732 17.41 -13.09 21.84
N GLY A 733 18.16 -12.33 22.64
CA GLY A 733 19.44 -12.74 23.20
C GLY A 733 20.64 -12.03 22.57
N SER A 734 21.82 -12.64 22.64
CA SER A 734 23.06 -12.08 22.09
C SER A 734 23.68 -13.01 21.05
N PHE A 735 24.02 -12.46 19.89
CA PHE A 735 24.51 -13.18 18.72
C PHE A 735 25.88 -12.65 18.32
N ALA A 736 26.77 -13.49 17.78
CA ALA A 736 28.13 -13.09 17.40
C ALA A 736 28.31 -12.88 15.88
N ASP A 737 27.68 -13.74 15.08
CA ASP A 737 27.97 -13.80 13.64
C ASP A 737 26.79 -13.33 12.78
N ALA A 738 25.58 -13.74 13.13
CA ALA A 738 24.37 -13.44 12.38
C ALA A 738 23.11 -13.55 13.26
N PHE A 739 22.02 -12.93 12.78
CA PHE A 739 20.66 -13.18 13.23
C PHE A 739 19.87 -13.88 12.13
N GLU A 740 19.11 -14.92 12.49
CA GLU A 740 18.29 -15.70 11.56
C GLU A 740 16.84 -15.74 12.04
N CYS A 741 15.90 -15.55 11.13
CA CYS A 741 14.47 -15.66 11.42
C CYS A 741 13.70 -16.22 10.22
N LYS A 742 12.54 -16.80 10.51
CA LYS A 742 11.59 -17.23 9.49
C LYS A 742 10.59 -16.10 9.24
N VAL A 743 10.51 -15.63 8.00
CA VAL A 743 9.67 -14.50 7.59
C VAL A 743 8.54 -15.00 6.68
N PRO A 744 7.26 -14.67 6.96
CA PRO A 744 6.11 -15.04 6.12
C PRO A 744 6.22 -14.53 4.68
N PRO A 745 5.45 -15.08 3.72
CA PRO A 745 5.30 -14.50 2.38
C PRO A 745 4.95 -13.04 2.48
N HIS A 746 5.68 -12.20 1.75
CA HIS A 746 5.50 -10.74 1.74
C HIS A 746 5.57 -10.06 3.13
N GLY A 747 6.04 -10.78 4.14
CA GLY A 747 6.14 -10.32 5.53
C GLY A 747 7.47 -9.66 5.84
N ALA A 748 7.53 -9.10 7.05
CA ALA A 748 8.74 -8.48 7.59
C ALA A 748 8.99 -8.90 9.04
N GLU A 749 10.27 -8.95 9.39
CA GLU A 749 10.75 -8.96 10.77
C GLU A 749 11.51 -7.66 11.04
N MET A 750 11.33 -7.05 12.21
CA MET A 750 11.99 -5.80 12.57
C MET A 750 12.71 -5.94 13.89
N ILE A 751 14.03 -5.77 13.85
CA ILE A 751 14.90 -5.92 15.02
C ILE A 751 15.70 -4.64 15.29
N ARG A 752 16.17 -4.52 16.52
CA ARG A 752 17.19 -3.55 16.94
C ARG A 752 18.41 -4.28 17.46
N ILE A 753 19.57 -3.84 16.97
CA ILE A 753 20.89 -4.37 17.27
C ILE A 753 21.58 -3.36 18.16
N PHE A 754 21.84 -3.73 19.40
CA PHE A 754 22.55 -2.88 20.34
C PHE A 754 24.07 -3.14 20.24
N PRO A 755 24.90 -2.08 20.36
CA PRO A 755 26.35 -2.19 20.30
C PRO A 755 26.93 -3.11 21.37
#